data_AF-A0A819I2Q4-F1
#
_entry.id   AF-A0A819I2Q4-F1
#
_cell.length_a   1.000
_cell.length_b   1.000
_cell.length_c   1.000
_cell.angle_alpha   90.00
_cell.angle_beta   90.00
_cell.angle_gamma   90.00
#
_symmetry.space_group_name_H-M   'P 1'
#
loop_
_entity.id
_entity.type
_entity.pdbx_description
1 polymer ?
#
loop_
_entity_poly.entity_id
_entity_poly.type
_entity_poly.pdbx_seq_one_letter_code
_entity_poly.pdbx_strand_id
1 'polypeptide(L)'
;MSSIPLFQCQINTDNVMFIGNILKKQNFIQQSTSSTFIKSYVDYNIQVDLSESFEYPSIICCCSTVSISLPKLLSFLKPNFSSTSNLIVLNQSSDPIDWNFLINLISSHHLSLNITNDENDLLKKLYEIISSLAKQKIKIKSISMNHIISNSHANIQERENIFYCVSKLTREKRSTALGQRGAFRGSTVWLTGLSGAGKSTVAFALEEYIVSKGLPAYCLDGDNIRCGLNKNLGFSDNDRVENIRRVAEVAKLFADAGLMCIVAFISPFEEDRQCARELHESSQIPFIEVFVNTPLSICEQRDTKGLYQKARQGLIKNFTGIDAPYQVPIHPDVIIDTSIISIDRSVQMIIGKLAERHVLSPTLILAVRELFMDEDMREEVLKEFSNLNKFDITELDLQWTQVLSEGWATPLAGFMREIEYLQCLHFGCLMKGHVENQTIPIVLPCTTEDKERLKSSSKIALCYNGKFIAVLKKPEFYEHRKEERCARIFGTTNPEHPHIKMILESGDWLIGGDLEVLERIQWNDGLDQFRLTPNELRQRFREMNADTVFAFQLRNPIHNGHSLLMQTTRQLLIERGFHNPVLLLHPLGGWTKEDDVPLPVRMAQHQAFLNEDKDDRLDRSRTVLAIFPSPMSYAGPTEVQWHAKARMCTGTNFYIVGRDPAGLPHPSDKSKDLYDPTHGSKVLTMAPGLNQLQILPFKVAAYHRSVKTMAFYDPSKHDEFDFISGTRMRKIARDGEQPPDGFMVPAGWKVLASYYQSLAKESGDTTKN
;
A
#
# COMPACT_ATOMS: atom_id res chain seq x y z
N MET A 1 5.42 -25.25 48.89
CA MET A 1 4.54 -24.20 48.35
C MET A 1 4.85 -24.05 46.88
N SER A 2 3.92 -24.07 45.94
CA SER A 2 2.56 -24.58 45.86
C SER A 2 2.18 -24.34 44.39
N SER A 3 1.71 -25.38 43.74
CA SER A 3 1.12 -25.40 42.42
C SER A 3 -0.11 -24.49 42.36
N ILE A 4 -0.21 -23.68 41.31
CA ILE A 4 -1.40 -22.86 41.00
C ILE A 4 -2.23 -23.62 39.93
N PRO A 5 -3.54 -23.83 40.14
CA PRO A 5 -4.38 -24.70 39.32
C PRO A 5 -5.05 -23.98 38.13
N LEU A 6 -5.19 -24.72 37.03
CA LEU A 6 -6.03 -24.38 35.87
C LEU A 6 -7.50 -24.64 36.22
N PHE A 7 -8.35 -23.63 36.05
CA PHE A 7 -9.81 -23.75 36.14
C PHE A 7 -10.36 -24.55 34.95
N GLN A 8 -10.95 -25.71 35.25
CA GLN A 8 -11.85 -26.47 34.37
C GLN A 8 -13.26 -25.87 34.45
N CYS A 9 -13.87 -25.55 33.31
CA CYS A 9 -15.29 -25.28 33.22
C CYS A 9 -16.02 -26.56 32.77
N GLN A 10 -16.81 -27.14 33.68
CA GLN A 10 -17.76 -28.21 33.41
C GLN A 10 -19.02 -27.61 32.77
N ILE A 11 -19.42 -28.11 31.60
CA ILE A 11 -20.76 -27.88 31.06
C ILE A 11 -21.59 -29.12 31.37
N ASN A 12 -22.57 -28.91 32.23
CA ASN A 12 -23.53 -29.89 32.69
C ASN A 12 -24.61 -30.12 31.63
N THR A 13 -24.79 -31.36 31.23
CA THR A 13 -25.85 -31.85 30.35
C THR A 13 -27.08 -32.17 31.18
N ASP A 14 -28.15 -31.38 31.07
CA ASP A 14 -29.52 -31.81 31.37
C ASP A 14 -30.53 -30.73 30.93
N ASN A 15 -31.09 -30.90 29.72
CA ASN A 15 -32.47 -30.56 29.36
C ASN A 15 -32.71 -30.93 27.88
N VAL A 16 -32.89 -32.24 27.67
CA VAL A 16 -33.52 -32.83 26.49
C VAL A 16 -34.91 -33.28 26.93
N MET A 17 -35.99 -32.83 26.28
CA MET A 17 -37.29 -33.53 26.08
C MET A 17 -38.31 -32.61 25.39
N PHE A 18 -39.20 -33.20 24.57
CA PHE A 18 -40.18 -32.62 23.62
C PHE A 18 -39.56 -32.13 22.29
N ILE A 19 -39.80 -32.70 21.10
CA ILE A 19 -40.92 -33.47 20.55
C ILE A 19 -40.35 -34.57 19.64
N GLY A 20 -40.35 -35.81 20.11
CA GLY A 20 -40.28 -37.00 19.27
C GLY A 20 -41.53 -37.82 19.55
N ASN A 21 -42.65 -37.51 18.89
CA ASN A 21 -43.85 -38.35 18.98
C ASN A 21 -44.98 -38.10 17.95
N ILE A 22 -44.66 -37.72 16.70
CA ILE A 22 -45.70 -37.64 15.64
C ILE A 22 -45.37 -38.41 14.33
N LEU A 23 -44.25 -39.14 14.22
CA LEU A 23 -44.00 -39.96 13.01
C LEU A 23 -43.42 -41.36 13.28
N LYS A 24 -43.93 -42.05 14.30
CA LYS A 24 -43.75 -43.51 14.50
C LYS A 24 -45.01 -44.23 14.99
N LYS A 25 -46.19 -43.81 14.53
CA LYS A 25 -47.42 -44.61 14.60
C LYS A 25 -48.26 -44.42 13.33
N GLN A 26 -47.83 -45.07 12.25
CA GLN A 26 -48.69 -45.85 11.35
C GLN A 26 -47.76 -46.66 10.44
N ASN A 27 -47.66 -47.95 10.78
CA ASN A 27 -46.80 -48.94 10.15
C ASN A 27 -47.14 -49.13 8.66
N PHE A 28 -46.16 -48.95 7.79
CA PHE A 28 -45.98 -49.82 6.61
C PHE A 28 -44.49 -50.05 6.41
N ILE A 29 -44.02 -51.23 6.82
CA ILE A 29 -42.71 -51.78 6.47
C ILE A 29 -42.88 -52.60 5.20
N GLN A 30 -42.02 -52.41 4.21
CA GLN A 30 -41.33 -53.56 3.61
C GLN A 30 -39.88 -53.19 3.30
N GLN A 31 -38.98 -53.95 3.93
CA GLN A 31 -37.54 -53.94 3.74
C GLN A 31 -37.18 -54.59 2.39
N SER A 32 -36.19 -54.05 1.70
CA SER A 32 -35.14 -54.89 1.10
C SER A 32 -33.88 -54.06 0.82
N THR A 33 -32.79 -54.60 1.31
CA THR A 33 -31.39 -54.18 1.24
C THR A 33 -30.85 -54.03 -0.19
N SER A 34 -30.19 -52.91 -0.50
CA SER A 34 -28.79 -52.85 -0.97
C SER A 34 -28.40 -51.45 -1.49
N SER A 35 -27.29 -50.95 -0.94
CA SER A 35 -26.30 -50.02 -1.54
C SER A 35 -26.71 -48.77 -2.34
N THR A 36 -26.07 -47.66 -1.91
CA THR A 36 -25.58 -46.49 -2.67
C THR A 36 -26.46 -45.23 -2.68
N PHE A 37 -25.82 -44.08 -2.37
CA PHE A 37 -26.24 -42.66 -2.43
C PHE A 37 -26.84 -41.99 -1.18
N ILE A 38 -25.96 -41.47 -0.31
CA ILE A 38 -26.18 -40.27 0.53
C ILE A 38 -24.86 -39.44 0.40
N LYS A 39 -24.77 -38.37 -0.40
CA LYS A 39 -25.25 -36.98 -0.23
C LYS A 39 -24.76 -36.29 1.05
N SER A 40 -23.73 -35.45 0.92
CA SER A 40 -23.35 -34.42 1.91
C SER A 40 -23.29 -33.06 1.22
N TYR A 41 -24.27 -32.20 1.51
CA TYR A 41 -24.21 -30.75 1.28
C TYR A 41 -24.55 -30.11 2.63
N VAL A 42 -23.61 -29.34 3.17
CA VAL A 42 -23.78 -28.52 4.38
C VAL A 42 -23.28 -27.11 4.05
N ASP A 43 -24.25 -26.19 4.04
CA ASP A 43 -24.30 -24.82 4.54
C ASP A 43 -23.14 -23.84 4.28
N TYR A 44 -23.47 -22.79 3.52
CA TYR A 44 -22.82 -21.49 3.57
C TYR A 44 -23.61 -20.56 4.50
N ASN A 45 -22.97 -20.09 5.56
CA ASN A 45 -23.48 -19.00 6.42
C ASN A 45 -23.25 -17.64 5.74
N ILE A 46 -24.34 -16.92 5.48
CA ILE A 46 -24.35 -15.48 5.17
C ILE A 46 -24.53 -14.75 6.50
N GLN A 47 -23.54 -13.93 6.90
CA GLN A 47 -23.71 -12.92 7.95
C GLN A 47 -24.49 -11.75 7.36
N VAL A 48 -25.68 -11.48 7.90
CA VAL A 48 -26.41 -10.23 7.71
C VAL A 48 -26.28 -9.43 9.00
N ASP A 49 -25.71 -8.24 8.90
CA ASP A 49 -25.60 -7.26 9.97
C ASP A 49 -26.95 -6.53 10.09
N LEU A 50 -27.59 -6.62 11.26
CA LEU A 50 -28.85 -5.92 11.56
C LEU A 50 -28.60 -5.01 12.76
N SER A 51 -28.16 -3.78 12.48
CA SER A 51 -28.25 -2.68 13.43
C SER A 51 -29.59 -1.97 13.24
N GLU A 52 -30.61 -2.36 14.00
CA GLU A 52 -31.67 -1.46 14.50
C GLU A 52 -32.60 -2.22 15.46
N SER A 53 -32.84 -1.60 16.62
CA SER A 53 -33.45 -2.15 17.82
C SER A 53 -34.99 -2.18 17.78
N PHE A 54 -35.62 -3.32 18.03
CA PHE A 54 -36.99 -3.42 18.56
C PHE A 54 -37.14 -4.62 19.53
N GLU A 55 -37.91 -4.41 20.59
CA GLU A 55 -37.99 -5.21 21.83
C GLU A 55 -38.97 -6.42 21.78
N TYR A 56 -38.54 -7.57 22.37
CA TYR A 56 -39.28 -8.79 22.83
C TYR A 56 -40.05 -9.72 21.83
N PRO A 57 -40.30 -11.02 22.15
CA PRO A 57 -39.38 -12.16 22.06
C PRO A 57 -39.81 -13.23 21.01
N SER A 58 -38.81 -13.75 20.28
CA SER A 58 -38.68 -15.13 19.77
C SER A 58 -39.86 -15.86 19.09
N ILE A 59 -39.87 -15.91 17.76
CA ILE A 59 -40.03 -17.16 16.99
C ILE A 59 -38.97 -17.18 15.88
N ILE A 60 -37.88 -17.92 16.11
CA ILE A 60 -36.88 -18.23 15.08
C ILE A 60 -37.53 -19.27 14.14
N CYS A 61 -37.99 -18.82 12.98
CA CYS A 61 -38.37 -19.73 11.90
C CYS A 61 -37.10 -20.10 11.13
N CYS A 62 -36.58 -21.31 11.32
CA CYS A 62 -35.54 -21.86 10.46
C CYS A 62 -36.08 -21.93 9.03
N CYS A 63 -35.57 -21.08 8.14
CA CYS A 63 -35.76 -21.18 6.69
C CYS A 63 -35.19 -22.50 6.18
N SER A 64 -35.99 -23.56 6.23
CA SER A 64 -35.73 -24.80 5.51
C SER A 64 -36.18 -24.58 4.06
N THR A 65 -35.25 -24.72 3.11
CA THR A 65 -35.59 -24.71 1.69
C THR A 65 -36.42 -25.97 1.40
N VAL A 66 -37.73 -25.83 1.22
CA VAL A 66 -38.59 -26.97 0.88
C VAL A 66 -38.43 -27.27 -0.61
N SER A 67 -37.80 -28.40 -0.94
CA SER A 67 -37.77 -28.92 -2.31
C SER A 67 -39.06 -29.72 -2.56
N ILE A 68 -40.04 -29.18 -3.28
CA ILE A 68 -41.29 -29.87 -3.61
C ILE A 68 -41.28 -30.25 -5.10
N SER A 69 -41.47 -31.53 -5.42
CA SER A 69 -41.75 -31.96 -6.80
C SER A 69 -43.14 -31.50 -7.23
N LEU A 70 -43.26 -30.92 -8.44
CA LEU A 70 -44.46 -30.26 -8.98
C LEU A 70 -45.80 -30.98 -8.75
N PRO A 71 -45.90 -32.33 -8.79
CA PRO A 71 -47.18 -33.01 -8.54
C PRO A 71 -47.71 -32.89 -7.09
N LYS A 72 -46.83 -32.70 -6.09
CA LYS A 72 -47.22 -32.52 -4.67
C LYS A 72 -47.60 -31.08 -4.33
N LEU A 73 -47.13 -30.11 -5.12
CA LEU A 73 -47.52 -28.71 -4.99
C LEU A 73 -49.00 -28.52 -5.35
N LEU A 74 -49.48 -29.25 -6.37
CA LEU A 74 -50.84 -29.17 -6.90
C LEU A 74 -51.91 -29.64 -5.90
N SER A 75 -51.60 -30.56 -4.98
CA SER A 75 -52.55 -31.03 -3.96
C SER A 75 -52.60 -30.14 -2.70
N PHE A 76 -51.60 -29.29 -2.47
CA PHE A 76 -51.45 -28.50 -1.23
C PHE A 76 -52.11 -27.11 -1.32
N LEU A 77 -52.41 -26.63 -2.53
CA LEU A 77 -52.93 -25.28 -2.79
C LEU A 77 -54.48 -25.20 -2.79
N LYS A 78 -55.12 -25.80 -1.78
CA LYS A 78 -56.51 -25.49 -1.41
C LYS A 78 -56.58 -25.02 0.04
N PRO A 79 -57.43 -24.03 0.31
CA PRO A 79 -57.07 -22.65 0.64
C PRO A 79 -56.59 -22.51 2.09
N ASN A 80 -55.41 -21.94 2.32
CA ASN A 80 -54.99 -21.20 3.53
C ASN A 80 -53.49 -20.87 3.41
N PHE A 81 -53.15 -19.71 2.84
CA PHE A 81 -51.80 -19.17 2.97
C PHE A 81 -51.86 -17.65 3.21
N SER A 82 -51.31 -17.23 4.36
CA SER A 82 -51.02 -15.86 4.72
C SER A 82 -49.63 -15.83 5.39
N SER A 83 -48.55 -15.58 4.64
CA SER A 83 -47.30 -14.96 5.14
C SER A 83 -46.13 -14.92 4.11
N THR A 84 -45.68 -13.69 3.83
CA THR A 84 -44.31 -13.12 3.75
C THR A 84 -43.07 -13.82 3.15
N SER A 85 -43.13 -14.89 2.35
CA SER A 85 -41.93 -15.36 1.62
C SER A 85 -42.10 -15.46 0.09
N ASN A 86 -41.50 -14.48 -0.63
CA ASN A 86 -41.65 -14.28 -2.08
C ASN A 86 -40.51 -14.93 -2.92
N LEU A 87 -40.25 -16.24 -2.76
CA LEU A 87 -39.22 -16.94 -3.54
C LEU A 87 -39.74 -18.24 -4.14
N ILE A 88 -39.72 -18.37 -5.48
CA ILE A 88 -39.99 -19.63 -6.19
C ILE A 88 -38.67 -20.14 -6.80
N VAL A 89 -38.28 -21.35 -6.42
CA VAL A 89 -37.11 -22.06 -6.97
C VAL A 89 -37.59 -23.18 -7.88
N LEU A 90 -37.29 -23.10 -9.17
CA LEU A 90 -37.62 -24.14 -10.15
C LEU A 90 -36.41 -25.05 -10.34
N ASN A 91 -36.52 -26.29 -9.87
CA ASN A 91 -35.58 -27.38 -10.21
C ASN A 91 -36.29 -28.38 -11.12
N GLN A 92 -35.53 -29.01 -12.04
CA GLN A 92 -36.04 -29.94 -13.05
C GLN A 92 -37.16 -30.88 -12.55
N SER A 93 -38.28 -30.91 -13.27
CA SER A 93 -39.13 -32.10 -13.36
C SER A 93 -39.13 -32.60 -14.80
N SER A 94 -39.33 -33.90 -14.98
CA SER A 94 -39.45 -34.56 -16.28
C SER A 94 -40.77 -34.28 -17.02
N ASP A 95 -41.58 -33.36 -16.50
CA ASP A 95 -42.90 -33.01 -17.03
C ASP A 95 -42.87 -31.62 -17.68
N PRO A 96 -43.60 -31.39 -18.78
CA PRO A 96 -43.68 -30.08 -19.42
C PRO A 96 -44.30 -29.05 -18.47
N ILE A 97 -43.57 -27.96 -18.23
CA ILE A 97 -44.01 -26.83 -17.40
C ILE A 97 -45.10 -26.04 -18.16
N ASP A 98 -46.24 -25.76 -17.53
CA ASP A 98 -47.25 -24.85 -18.05
C ASP A 98 -46.83 -23.38 -17.82
N TRP A 99 -46.20 -22.81 -18.85
CA TRP A 99 -45.63 -21.48 -18.82
C TRP A 99 -46.66 -20.35 -18.69
N ASN A 100 -47.89 -20.55 -19.17
CA ASN A 100 -48.94 -19.52 -19.09
C ASN A 100 -49.43 -19.34 -17.64
N PHE A 101 -49.50 -20.43 -16.88
CA PHE A 101 -49.82 -20.37 -15.46
C PHE A 101 -48.73 -19.66 -14.65
N LEU A 102 -47.46 -19.93 -14.96
CA LEU A 102 -46.31 -19.36 -14.25
C LEU A 102 -46.20 -17.84 -14.46
N ILE A 103 -46.48 -17.37 -15.68
CA ILE A 103 -46.54 -15.93 -16.00
C ILE A 103 -47.67 -15.24 -15.23
N ASN A 104 -48.86 -15.83 -15.15
CA ASN A 104 -49.99 -15.26 -14.39
C ASN A 104 -49.72 -15.19 -12.87
N LEU A 105 -48.98 -16.18 -12.34
CA LEU A 105 -48.61 -16.22 -10.92
C LEU A 105 -47.59 -15.12 -10.56
N ILE A 106 -46.58 -14.90 -11.39
CA ILE A 106 -45.57 -13.85 -11.19
C ILE A 106 -46.21 -12.46 -11.31
N SER A 107 -47.13 -12.30 -12.26
CA SER A 107 -47.82 -11.03 -12.54
C SER A 107 -48.73 -10.56 -11.39
N SER A 108 -49.22 -11.49 -10.55
CA SER A 108 -50.20 -11.19 -9.51
C SER A 108 -49.61 -10.98 -8.11
N HIS A 109 -48.36 -11.38 -7.84
CA HIS A 109 -47.85 -11.48 -6.45
C HIS A 109 -46.42 -10.93 -6.19
N HIS A 110 -45.82 -10.11 -7.07
CA HIS A 110 -44.48 -9.49 -6.87
C HIS A 110 -43.39 -10.49 -6.39
N LEU A 111 -43.11 -11.50 -7.22
CA LEU A 111 -42.22 -12.62 -6.88
C LEU A 111 -40.83 -12.50 -7.52
N SER A 112 -39.81 -12.99 -6.81
CA SER A 112 -38.42 -13.12 -7.30
C SER A 112 -38.18 -14.53 -7.87
N LEU A 113 -37.54 -14.62 -9.04
CA LEU A 113 -37.33 -15.86 -9.77
C LEU A 113 -35.84 -16.26 -9.76
N ASN A 114 -35.54 -17.49 -9.36
CA ASN A 114 -34.16 -18.00 -9.30
C ASN A 114 -34.02 -19.26 -10.19
N ILE A 115 -33.12 -19.21 -11.17
CA ILE A 115 -32.94 -20.26 -12.18
C ILE A 115 -31.51 -20.78 -12.13
N THR A 116 -31.35 -22.10 -12.07
CA THR A 116 -30.04 -22.78 -12.03
C THR A 116 -29.91 -23.78 -13.18
N ASN A 117 -29.37 -23.37 -14.35
CA ASN A 117 -28.55 -24.23 -15.24
C ASN A 117 -28.06 -23.57 -16.56
N ASP A 118 -27.10 -24.25 -17.19
CA ASP A 118 -26.20 -23.83 -18.26
C ASP A 118 -26.53 -24.49 -19.62
N GLU A 119 -27.62 -24.08 -20.27
CA GLU A 119 -27.88 -24.39 -21.68
C GLU A 119 -28.34 -23.16 -22.47
N ASN A 120 -27.79 -22.97 -23.68
CA ASN A 120 -28.09 -21.87 -24.59
C ASN A 120 -29.59 -21.72 -24.94
N ASP A 121 -30.38 -22.79 -24.80
CA ASP A 121 -31.83 -22.79 -25.07
C ASP A 121 -32.63 -22.07 -23.96
N LEU A 122 -32.07 -22.04 -22.74
CA LEU A 122 -32.67 -21.37 -21.58
C LEU A 122 -32.48 -19.85 -21.64
N LEU A 123 -31.34 -19.37 -22.13
CA LEU A 123 -31.07 -17.94 -22.37
C LEU A 123 -32.00 -17.34 -23.43
N LYS A 124 -32.28 -18.09 -24.51
CA LYS A 124 -33.26 -17.69 -25.54
C LYS A 124 -34.66 -17.55 -24.96
N LYS A 125 -35.10 -18.53 -24.17
CA LYS A 125 -36.42 -18.51 -23.51
C LYS A 125 -36.50 -17.46 -22.40
N LEU A 126 -35.40 -17.19 -21.69
CA LEU A 126 -35.30 -16.09 -20.72
C LEU A 126 -35.48 -14.72 -21.39
N TYR A 127 -34.88 -14.56 -22.58
CA TYR A 127 -35.00 -13.34 -23.37
C TYR A 127 -36.43 -13.10 -23.87
N GLU A 128 -37.15 -14.17 -24.23
CA GLU A 128 -38.58 -14.11 -24.58
C GLU A 128 -39.45 -13.73 -23.37
N ILE A 129 -39.16 -14.28 -22.19
CA ILE A 129 -39.87 -13.95 -20.94
C ILE A 129 -39.63 -12.48 -20.55
N ILE A 130 -38.38 -12.02 -20.55
CA ILE A 130 -38.02 -10.63 -20.25
C ILE A 130 -38.66 -9.68 -21.28
N SER A 131 -38.66 -10.05 -22.56
CA SER A 131 -39.30 -9.26 -23.63
C SER A 131 -40.82 -9.20 -23.49
N SER A 132 -41.47 -10.29 -23.05
CA SER A 132 -42.91 -10.32 -22.80
C SER A 132 -43.31 -9.49 -21.57
N LEU A 133 -42.54 -9.60 -20.48
CA LEU A 133 -42.76 -8.84 -19.25
C LEU A 133 -42.48 -7.33 -19.43
N ALA A 134 -41.48 -6.98 -20.24
CA ALA A 134 -41.19 -5.59 -20.62
C ALA A 134 -42.33 -4.96 -21.43
N LYS A 135 -42.98 -5.71 -22.34
CA LYS A 135 -44.16 -5.25 -23.08
C LYS A 135 -45.36 -4.97 -22.18
N GLN A 136 -45.44 -5.63 -21.02
CA GLN A 136 -46.52 -5.46 -20.03
C GLN A 136 -46.19 -4.45 -18.91
N LYS A 137 -45.06 -3.73 -18.99
CA LYS A 137 -44.58 -2.73 -18.01
C LYS A 137 -44.44 -3.24 -16.57
N ILE A 138 -44.11 -4.52 -16.38
CA ILE A 138 -43.89 -5.12 -15.07
C ILE A 138 -42.41 -4.92 -14.65
N LYS A 139 -42.16 -4.32 -13.48
CA LYS A 139 -40.80 -4.09 -12.94
C LYS A 139 -40.23 -5.37 -12.29
N ILE A 140 -39.09 -5.84 -12.79
CA ILE A 140 -38.31 -6.95 -12.19
C ILE A 140 -37.31 -6.34 -11.19
N LYS A 141 -37.29 -6.84 -9.95
CA LYS A 141 -36.47 -6.28 -8.86
C LYS A 141 -35.04 -6.83 -8.85
N SER A 142 -34.86 -8.11 -9.19
CA SER A 142 -33.55 -8.74 -9.39
C SER A 142 -33.70 -10.05 -10.18
N ILE A 143 -32.64 -10.40 -10.93
CA ILE A 143 -32.45 -11.72 -11.55
C ILE A 143 -31.10 -12.20 -11.05
N SER A 144 -31.05 -13.34 -10.38
CA SER A 144 -29.79 -14.00 -9.99
C SER A 144 -29.58 -15.26 -10.82
N MET A 145 -28.46 -15.32 -11.53
CA MET A 145 -27.98 -16.54 -12.19
C MET A 145 -26.84 -17.09 -11.34
N ASN A 146 -27.06 -18.26 -10.74
CA ASN A 146 -25.97 -19.02 -10.15
C ASN A 146 -25.44 -19.99 -11.20
N HIS A 147 -24.24 -19.74 -11.73
CA HIS A 147 -23.51 -20.75 -12.50
C HIS A 147 -23.14 -21.88 -11.55
N ILE A 148 -23.81 -23.02 -11.67
CA ILE A 148 -23.29 -24.27 -11.15
C ILE A 148 -22.05 -24.56 -11.98
N ILE A 149 -20.90 -24.71 -11.31
CA ILE A 149 -19.62 -25.07 -11.91
C ILE A 149 -19.80 -26.43 -12.59
N SER A 150 -20.15 -26.42 -13.87
CA SER A 150 -19.94 -27.54 -14.78
C SER A 150 -18.44 -27.50 -15.12
N ASN A 151 -17.74 -28.50 -14.60
CA ASN A 151 -16.31 -28.71 -14.72
C ASN A 151 -15.73 -28.25 -16.08
N SER A 152 -14.72 -27.37 -16.04
CA SER A 152 -13.74 -27.19 -17.13
C SER A 152 -12.92 -28.46 -17.42
N HIS A 153 -13.20 -29.56 -16.71
CA HIS A 153 -12.69 -30.91 -16.95
C HIS A 153 -13.53 -31.73 -17.94
N ALA A 154 -14.51 -31.16 -18.64
CA ALA A 154 -15.32 -31.88 -19.62
C ALA A 154 -14.49 -32.64 -20.67
N ASN A 155 -13.27 -32.18 -20.99
CA ASN A 155 -12.36 -32.87 -21.92
C ASN A 155 -11.50 -34.00 -21.32
N ILE A 156 -11.54 -34.26 -20.00
CA ILE A 156 -10.81 -35.38 -19.39
C ILE A 156 -11.65 -36.67 -19.40
N GLN A 157 -12.97 -36.57 -19.59
CA GLN A 157 -13.90 -37.71 -19.62
C GLN A 157 -13.67 -38.69 -20.78
N GLU A 158 -12.84 -38.36 -21.79
CA GLU A 158 -12.49 -39.27 -22.89
C GLU A 158 -11.31 -40.22 -22.58
N ARG A 159 -10.63 -40.09 -21.43
CA ARG A 159 -9.53 -41.00 -21.04
C ARG A 159 -10.00 -41.91 -19.90
N GLU A 160 -10.32 -43.16 -20.24
CA GLU A 160 -10.99 -44.16 -19.38
C GLU A 160 -10.39 -44.40 -17.98
N ASN A 161 -9.20 -43.87 -17.66
CA ASN A 161 -8.49 -44.13 -16.40
C ASN A 161 -7.87 -42.89 -15.72
N ILE A 162 -8.30 -41.67 -16.04
CA ILE A 162 -7.77 -40.44 -15.41
C ILE A 162 -8.85 -39.76 -14.58
N PHE A 163 -8.68 -39.75 -13.26
CA PHE A 163 -9.57 -39.09 -12.31
C PHE A 163 -8.91 -37.83 -11.74
N TYR A 164 -9.57 -36.67 -11.90
CA TYR A 164 -9.12 -35.44 -11.24
C TYR A 164 -9.55 -35.44 -9.77
N CYS A 165 -8.58 -35.34 -8.86
CA CYS A 165 -8.85 -35.28 -7.43
C CYS A 165 -8.99 -33.81 -6.99
N VAL A 166 -10.23 -33.40 -6.68
CA VAL A 166 -10.50 -32.06 -6.17
C VAL A 166 -10.07 -31.97 -4.71
N SER A 167 -9.18 -31.03 -4.40
CA SER A 167 -8.80 -30.75 -3.01
C SER A 167 -9.99 -30.23 -2.22
N LYS A 168 -10.16 -30.72 -0.98
CA LYS A 168 -11.17 -30.20 -0.03
C LYS A 168 -10.81 -28.81 0.52
N LEU A 169 -9.59 -28.32 0.28
CA LEU A 169 -9.14 -26.99 0.67
C LEU A 169 -9.28 -26.00 -0.49
N THR A 170 -10.07 -24.96 -0.28
CA THR A 170 -10.24 -23.88 -1.26
C THR A 170 -8.97 -23.03 -1.37
N ARG A 171 -8.87 -22.26 -2.45
CA ARG A 171 -7.77 -21.31 -2.69
C ARG A 171 -7.65 -20.28 -1.57
N GLU A 172 -8.77 -19.77 -1.08
CA GLU A 172 -8.85 -18.77 0.00
C GLU A 172 -8.25 -19.33 1.29
N LYS A 173 -8.65 -20.56 1.68
CA LYS A 173 -8.11 -21.23 2.88
C LYS A 173 -6.61 -21.54 2.76
N ARG A 174 -6.12 -21.83 1.55
CA ARG A 174 -4.68 -22.04 1.32
C ARG A 174 -3.90 -20.74 1.46
N SER A 175 -4.43 -19.65 0.92
CA SER A 175 -3.78 -18.34 1.01
C SER A 175 -3.72 -17.75 2.42
N THR A 176 -4.66 -18.09 3.31
CA THR A 176 -4.54 -17.68 4.73
C THR A 176 -3.31 -18.26 5.42
N ALA A 177 -2.76 -19.38 4.96
CA ALA A 177 -1.56 -20.00 5.52
C ALA A 177 -0.25 -19.50 4.89
N LEU A 178 -0.32 -18.83 3.73
CA LEU A 178 0.86 -18.42 2.94
C LEU A 178 1.36 -17.00 3.26
N GLY A 179 0.75 -16.31 4.22
CA GLY A 179 1.24 -15.03 4.72
C GLY A 179 0.20 -14.24 5.51
N GLN A 180 0.62 -13.11 6.08
CA GLN A 180 -0.21 -12.23 6.92
C GLN A 180 -1.40 -11.57 6.18
N ARG A 181 -1.54 -11.79 4.87
CA ARG A 181 -2.35 -10.97 3.96
C ARG A 181 -3.60 -11.64 3.37
N GLY A 182 -4.02 -12.78 3.93
CA GLY A 182 -5.39 -13.34 3.95
C GLY A 182 -6.14 -13.64 2.63
N ALA A 183 -5.84 -12.99 1.52
CA ALA A 183 -6.53 -13.11 0.24
C ALA A 183 -5.73 -13.93 -0.76
N PHE A 184 -6.43 -14.70 -1.60
CA PHE A 184 -5.80 -15.42 -2.72
C PHE A 184 -5.25 -14.45 -3.75
N ARG A 185 -3.98 -14.65 -4.11
CA ARG A 185 -3.21 -13.80 -5.04
C ARG A 185 -2.40 -14.61 -6.03
N GLY A 186 -2.72 -15.89 -6.16
CA GLY A 186 -2.07 -16.76 -7.12
C GLY A 186 -2.20 -16.22 -8.53
N SER A 187 -1.08 -15.99 -9.19
CA SER A 187 -1.05 -15.45 -10.55
C SER A 187 0.23 -15.84 -11.27
N THR A 188 0.21 -15.72 -12.60
CA THR A 188 1.38 -15.94 -13.45
C THR A 188 1.74 -14.66 -14.20
N VAL A 189 2.99 -14.20 -14.03
CA VAL A 189 3.60 -13.13 -14.83
C VAL A 189 4.54 -13.79 -15.82
N TRP A 190 4.19 -13.74 -17.11
CA TRP A 190 4.89 -14.44 -18.17
C TRP A 190 5.74 -13.49 -19.01
N LEU A 191 7.06 -13.48 -18.77
CA LEU A 191 8.01 -12.68 -19.54
C LEU A 191 8.46 -13.45 -20.79
N THR A 192 8.22 -12.84 -21.96
CA THR A 192 8.65 -13.33 -23.27
C THR A 192 9.55 -12.31 -23.98
N GLY A 193 10.46 -12.76 -24.85
CA GLY A 193 11.38 -11.90 -25.57
C GLY A 193 12.67 -12.61 -26.00
N LEU A 194 13.48 -11.94 -26.82
CA LEU A 194 14.74 -12.47 -27.34
C LEU A 194 15.75 -12.83 -26.23
N SER A 195 16.69 -13.73 -26.54
CA SER A 195 17.84 -13.98 -25.65
C SER A 195 18.59 -12.67 -25.38
N GLY A 196 19.06 -12.40 -24.16
CA GLY A 196 19.73 -11.13 -23.83
C GLY A 196 18.82 -9.88 -23.73
N ALA A 197 17.51 -10.01 -23.97
CA ALA A 197 16.56 -8.89 -23.83
C ALA A 197 16.34 -8.40 -22.38
N GLY A 198 16.83 -9.13 -21.37
CA GLY A 198 16.73 -8.72 -19.95
C GLY A 198 15.61 -9.39 -19.14
N LYS A 199 14.96 -10.43 -19.66
CA LYS A 199 13.89 -11.18 -18.97
C LYS A 199 14.26 -11.63 -17.56
N SER A 200 15.36 -12.37 -17.41
CA SER A 200 15.78 -12.89 -16.10
C SER A 200 16.10 -11.77 -15.11
N THR A 201 16.74 -10.68 -15.59
CA THR A 201 17.02 -9.49 -14.78
C THR A 201 15.74 -8.83 -14.25
N VAL A 202 14.74 -8.62 -15.11
CA VAL A 202 13.45 -8.05 -14.71
C VAL A 202 12.68 -9.02 -13.81
N ALA A 203 12.72 -10.32 -14.08
CA ALA A 203 12.04 -11.34 -13.30
C ALA A 203 12.58 -11.42 -11.86
N PHE A 204 13.91 -11.43 -11.67
CA PHE A 204 14.51 -11.45 -10.33
C PHE A 204 14.27 -10.14 -9.58
N ALA A 205 14.33 -8.99 -10.25
CA ALA A 205 14.00 -7.71 -9.62
C ALA A 205 12.52 -7.63 -9.20
N LEU A 206 11.62 -8.19 -10.01
CA LEU A 206 10.20 -8.31 -9.65
C LEU A 206 10.00 -9.26 -8.47
N GLU A 207 10.67 -10.40 -8.46
CA GLU A 207 10.65 -11.36 -7.35
C GLU A 207 11.10 -10.71 -6.05
N GLU A 208 12.25 -10.03 -6.06
CA GLU A 208 12.78 -9.28 -4.93
C GLU A 208 11.79 -8.22 -4.44
N TYR A 209 11.20 -7.45 -5.37
CA TYR A 209 10.19 -6.45 -5.03
C TYR A 209 9.00 -7.08 -4.33
N ILE A 210 8.40 -8.14 -4.88
CA ILE A 210 7.21 -8.80 -4.32
C ILE A 210 7.51 -9.42 -2.94
N VAL A 211 8.65 -10.11 -2.81
CA VAL A 211 9.09 -10.69 -1.55
C VAL A 211 9.39 -9.63 -0.50
N SER A 212 9.96 -8.49 -0.88
CA SER A 212 10.18 -7.35 0.05
C SER A 212 8.86 -6.79 0.62
N LYS A 213 7.75 -6.98 -0.10
CA LYS A 213 6.39 -6.65 0.38
C LYS A 213 5.82 -7.73 1.29
N GLY A 214 6.53 -8.82 1.60
CA GLY A 214 6.02 -9.94 2.39
C GLY A 214 4.99 -10.79 1.63
N LEU A 215 5.08 -10.83 0.30
CA LEU A 215 4.26 -11.69 -0.55
C LEU A 215 5.12 -12.82 -1.13
N PRO A 216 4.62 -14.07 -1.14
CA PRO A 216 5.37 -15.18 -1.73
C PRO A 216 5.35 -15.11 -3.26
N ALA A 217 6.54 -15.15 -3.86
CA ALA A 217 6.74 -15.25 -5.29
C ALA A 217 7.80 -16.32 -5.60
N TYR A 218 7.79 -16.84 -6.82
CA TYR A 218 8.80 -17.79 -7.28
C TYR A 218 9.08 -17.63 -8.77
N CYS A 219 10.35 -17.48 -9.12
CA CYS A 219 10.81 -17.34 -10.51
C CYS A 219 11.13 -18.70 -11.17
N LEU A 220 10.41 -19.04 -12.25
CA LEU A 220 10.74 -20.11 -13.19
C LEU A 220 11.56 -19.53 -14.34
N ASP A 221 12.89 -19.68 -14.25
CA ASP A 221 13.81 -19.30 -15.32
C ASP A 221 14.14 -20.49 -16.24
N GLY A 222 14.30 -20.19 -17.54
CA GLY A 222 14.61 -21.19 -18.56
C GLY A 222 15.88 -21.99 -18.31
N ASP A 223 16.92 -21.39 -17.75
CA ASP A 223 18.16 -22.10 -17.44
C ASP A 223 17.94 -23.07 -16.26
N ASN A 224 17.19 -22.64 -15.25
CA ASN A 224 16.95 -23.43 -14.04
C ASN A 224 16.08 -24.66 -14.33
N ILE A 225 14.99 -24.47 -15.08
CA ILE A 225 14.04 -25.55 -15.38
C ILE A 225 14.66 -26.60 -16.30
N ARG A 226 15.53 -26.19 -17.22
CA ARG A 226 16.25 -27.09 -18.13
C ARG A 226 17.29 -27.97 -17.42
N CYS A 227 17.79 -27.57 -16.27
CA CYS A 227 18.65 -28.42 -15.44
C CYS A 227 17.86 -29.50 -14.66
N GLY A 228 16.54 -29.34 -14.52
CA GLY A 228 15.69 -30.19 -13.70
C GLY A 228 14.56 -30.86 -14.50
N LEU A 229 13.35 -30.32 -14.41
CA LEU A 229 12.13 -30.88 -14.99
C LEU A 229 12.23 -31.11 -16.50
N ASN A 230 12.92 -30.22 -17.21
CA ASN A 230 13.03 -30.25 -18.67
C ASN A 230 14.40 -30.73 -19.17
N LYS A 231 15.19 -31.41 -18.31
CA LYS A 231 16.53 -31.91 -18.69
C LYS A 231 16.54 -32.94 -19.82
N ASN A 232 15.39 -33.56 -20.08
CA ASN A 232 15.23 -34.55 -21.15
C ASN A 232 14.81 -33.94 -22.50
N LEU A 233 14.55 -32.62 -22.56
CA LEU A 233 14.12 -31.95 -23.77
C LEU A 233 15.32 -31.33 -24.48
N GLY A 234 15.41 -31.59 -25.79
CA GLY A 234 16.41 -31.01 -26.67
C GLY A 234 16.02 -29.61 -27.16
N PHE A 235 16.48 -29.27 -28.37
CA PHE A 235 16.23 -27.98 -29.01
C PHE A 235 15.40 -28.10 -30.30
N SER A 236 14.81 -29.27 -30.56
CA SER A 236 13.85 -29.46 -31.67
C SER A 236 12.58 -28.65 -31.44
N ASP A 237 11.80 -28.39 -32.49
CA ASP A 237 10.56 -27.60 -32.35
C ASP A 237 9.55 -28.30 -31.43
N ASN A 238 9.39 -29.62 -31.53
CA ASN A 238 8.55 -30.41 -30.62
C ASN A 238 9.02 -30.32 -29.16
N ASP A 239 10.35 -30.38 -28.92
CA ASP A 239 10.91 -30.21 -27.57
C ASP A 239 10.68 -28.80 -27.03
N ARG A 240 10.69 -27.77 -27.89
CA ARG A 240 10.41 -26.38 -27.50
C ARG A 240 8.96 -26.20 -27.08
N VAL A 241 8.03 -26.74 -27.86
CA VAL A 241 6.58 -26.73 -27.55
C VAL A 241 6.35 -27.45 -26.21
N GLU A 242 6.88 -28.67 -26.05
CA GLU A 242 6.73 -29.43 -24.80
C GLU A 242 7.40 -28.71 -23.61
N ASN A 243 8.55 -28.05 -23.83
CA ASN A 243 9.22 -27.27 -22.80
C ASN A 243 8.33 -26.13 -22.30
N ILE A 244 7.68 -25.38 -23.19
CA ILE A 244 6.77 -24.30 -22.81
C ILE A 244 5.49 -24.85 -22.18
N ARG A 245 4.91 -25.92 -22.72
CA ARG A 245 3.73 -26.58 -22.16
C ARG A 245 3.94 -27.03 -20.72
N ARG A 246 5.08 -27.68 -20.42
CA ARG A 246 5.42 -28.10 -19.05
C ARG A 246 5.57 -26.91 -18.11
N VAL A 247 6.22 -25.84 -18.57
CA VAL A 247 6.39 -24.62 -17.78
C VAL A 247 5.04 -23.96 -17.49
N ALA A 248 4.13 -23.92 -18.46
CA ALA A 248 2.78 -23.38 -18.28
C ALA A 248 1.99 -24.16 -17.22
N GLU A 249 2.03 -25.49 -17.24
CA GLU A 249 1.38 -26.33 -16.23
C GLU A 249 1.98 -26.12 -14.83
N VAL A 250 3.31 -26.04 -14.73
CA VAL A 250 3.98 -25.78 -13.45
C VAL A 250 3.66 -24.39 -12.93
N ALA A 251 3.67 -23.37 -13.79
CA ALA A 251 3.28 -22.01 -13.43
C ALA A 251 1.85 -21.96 -12.90
N LYS A 252 0.92 -22.65 -13.56
CA LYS A 252 -0.45 -22.83 -13.08
C LYS A 252 -0.51 -23.50 -11.71
N LEU A 253 0.32 -24.51 -11.44
CA LEU A 253 0.36 -25.16 -10.12
C LEU A 253 0.87 -24.23 -9.02
N PHE A 254 1.91 -23.43 -9.28
CA PHE A 254 2.40 -22.42 -8.33
C PHE A 254 1.37 -21.33 -8.07
N ALA A 255 0.74 -20.84 -9.13
CA ALA A 255 -0.34 -19.87 -9.03
C ALA A 255 -1.54 -20.45 -8.30
N ASP A 256 -1.98 -21.67 -8.63
CA ASP A 256 -3.07 -22.33 -7.91
C ASP A 256 -2.72 -22.48 -6.44
N ALA A 257 -1.47 -22.80 -6.09
CA ALA A 257 -0.98 -22.88 -4.72
C ALA A 257 -1.13 -21.56 -3.94
N GLY A 258 -1.20 -20.42 -4.62
CA GLY A 258 -1.39 -19.09 -4.04
C GLY A 258 -0.17 -18.18 -4.13
N LEU A 259 0.86 -18.57 -4.89
CA LEU A 259 2.08 -17.79 -5.11
C LEU A 259 1.99 -16.97 -6.39
N MET A 260 2.75 -15.87 -6.46
CA MET A 260 3.01 -15.22 -7.74
C MET A 260 4.12 -15.95 -8.48
N CYS A 261 3.77 -16.67 -9.54
CA CYS A 261 4.73 -17.36 -10.40
C CYS A 261 5.26 -16.39 -11.47
N ILE A 262 6.57 -16.18 -11.52
CA ILE A 262 7.21 -15.31 -12.51
C ILE A 262 7.94 -16.22 -13.50
N VAL A 263 7.59 -16.18 -14.78
CA VAL A 263 8.15 -17.07 -15.80
C VAL A 263 9.05 -16.25 -16.72
N ALA A 264 10.33 -16.64 -16.84
CA ALA A 264 11.32 -15.96 -17.68
C ALA A 264 11.83 -16.88 -18.80
N PHE A 265 11.12 -16.93 -19.93
CA PHE A 265 11.43 -17.81 -21.05
C PHE A 265 11.43 -17.07 -22.39
N ILE A 266 12.15 -17.58 -23.39
CA ILE A 266 12.08 -17.00 -24.75
C ILE A 266 10.66 -17.13 -25.29
N SER A 267 10.02 -18.31 -25.14
CA SER A 267 8.64 -18.61 -25.58
C SER A 267 8.29 -17.97 -26.94
N PRO A 268 8.98 -18.38 -28.03
CA PRO A 268 9.00 -17.63 -29.28
C PRO A 268 7.72 -17.71 -30.11
N PHE A 269 6.89 -18.73 -29.90
CA PHE A 269 5.68 -18.96 -30.69
C PHE A 269 4.45 -18.39 -29.98
N GLU A 270 3.59 -17.71 -30.73
CA GLU A 270 2.33 -17.13 -30.23
C GLU A 270 1.39 -18.21 -29.71
N GLU A 271 1.24 -19.31 -30.46
CA GLU A 271 0.37 -20.44 -30.10
C GLU A 271 0.72 -21.02 -28.72
N ASP A 272 2.01 -21.16 -28.40
CA ASP A 272 2.47 -21.66 -27.10
C ASP A 272 2.10 -20.72 -25.95
N ARG A 273 2.24 -19.40 -26.17
CA ARG A 273 1.90 -18.38 -25.17
C ARG A 273 0.39 -18.28 -24.97
N GLN A 274 -0.37 -18.35 -26.05
CA GLN A 274 -1.82 -18.36 -26.03
C GLN A 274 -2.37 -19.60 -25.32
N CYS A 275 -1.80 -20.78 -25.60
CA CYS A 275 -2.13 -22.00 -24.86
C CYS A 275 -1.83 -21.87 -23.36
N ALA A 276 -0.70 -21.25 -23.00
CA ALA A 276 -0.38 -20.98 -21.60
C ALA A 276 -1.39 -20.02 -20.95
N ARG A 277 -1.81 -18.97 -21.65
CA ARG A 277 -2.84 -18.02 -21.19
C ARG A 277 -4.19 -18.71 -20.95
N GLU A 278 -4.68 -19.44 -21.95
CA GLU A 278 -5.96 -20.18 -21.90
C GLU A 278 -5.97 -21.22 -20.78
N LEU A 279 -4.84 -21.88 -20.53
CA LEU A 279 -4.68 -22.83 -19.43
C LEU A 279 -4.91 -22.17 -18.05
N HIS A 280 -4.43 -20.93 -17.86
CA HIS A 280 -4.60 -20.19 -16.62
C HIS A 280 -6.01 -19.60 -16.50
N GLU A 281 -6.52 -18.99 -17.57
CA GLU A 281 -7.86 -18.37 -17.61
C GLU A 281 -8.98 -19.40 -17.39
N SER A 282 -8.89 -20.57 -18.04
CA SER A 282 -9.83 -21.69 -17.83
C SER A 282 -9.81 -22.24 -16.40
N SER A 283 -8.76 -21.92 -15.63
CA SER A 283 -8.59 -22.28 -14.22
C SER A 283 -8.86 -21.09 -13.29
N GLN A 284 -9.37 -19.97 -13.81
CA GLN A 284 -9.62 -18.72 -13.08
C GLN A 284 -8.38 -18.20 -12.36
N ILE A 285 -7.21 -18.32 -13.00
CA ILE A 285 -5.94 -17.79 -12.50
C ILE A 285 -5.54 -16.61 -13.38
N PRO A 286 -5.27 -15.43 -12.81
CA PRO A 286 -4.76 -14.29 -13.56
C PRO A 286 -3.44 -14.60 -14.28
N PHE A 287 -3.40 -14.27 -15.57
CA PHE A 287 -2.22 -14.41 -16.44
C PHE A 287 -1.87 -13.03 -17.03
N ILE A 288 -0.62 -12.60 -16.84
CA ILE A 288 -0.11 -11.30 -17.29
C ILE A 288 1.06 -11.56 -18.24
N GLU A 289 0.88 -11.28 -19.53
CA GLU A 289 1.95 -11.43 -20.51
C GLU A 289 2.77 -10.14 -20.63
N VAL A 290 4.08 -10.27 -20.40
CA VAL A 290 5.04 -9.17 -20.43
C VAL A 290 5.99 -9.38 -21.59
N PHE A 291 5.87 -8.54 -22.61
CA PHE A 291 6.76 -8.56 -23.76
C PHE A 291 8.00 -7.70 -23.50
N VAL A 292 9.15 -8.35 -23.34
CA VAL A 292 10.46 -7.71 -23.21
C VAL A 292 11.03 -7.45 -24.62
N ASN A 293 10.62 -6.33 -25.17
CA ASN A 293 10.85 -5.89 -26.54
C ASN A 293 12.18 -5.15 -26.71
N THR A 294 13.30 -5.84 -26.53
CA THR A 294 14.63 -5.27 -26.81
C THR A 294 15.06 -5.59 -28.23
N PRO A 295 15.56 -4.61 -29.02
CA PRO A 295 16.03 -4.86 -30.37
C PRO A 295 17.09 -5.96 -30.46
N LEU A 296 17.05 -6.77 -31.52
CA LEU A 296 17.99 -7.87 -31.74
C LEU A 296 19.45 -7.37 -31.73
N SER A 297 19.74 -6.22 -32.35
CA SER A 297 21.08 -5.64 -32.38
C SER A 297 21.65 -5.37 -30.98
N ILE A 298 20.81 -4.89 -30.06
CA ILE A 298 21.20 -4.66 -28.65
C ILE A 298 21.36 -6.00 -27.92
N CYS A 299 20.49 -6.98 -28.19
CA CYS A 299 20.62 -8.32 -27.63
C CYS A 299 21.94 -8.99 -28.07
N GLU A 300 22.31 -8.88 -29.34
CA GLU A 300 23.58 -9.34 -29.91
C GLU A 300 24.77 -8.57 -29.35
N GLN A 301 24.66 -7.26 -29.15
CA GLN A 301 25.71 -6.46 -28.53
C GLN A 301 25.96 -6.89 -27.08
N ARG A 302 24.91 -7.19 -26.32
CA ARG A 302 25.00 -7.63 -24.92
C ARG A 302 25.62 -9.02 -24.79
N ASP A 303 25.30 -9.93 -25.73
CA ASP A 303 25.65 -11.36 -25.79
C ASP A 303 26.10 -11.97 -24.45
N THR A 304 25.23 -11.89 -23.44
CA THR A 304 25.61 -12.11 -22.04
C THR A 304 26.12 -13.52 -21.74
N LYS A 305 25.88 -14.46 -22.67
CA LYS A 305 26.25 -15.88 -22.56
C LYS A 305 27.13 -16.35 -23.75
N GLY A 306 27.54 -15.44 -24.64
CA GLY A 306 28.28 -15.79 -25.86
C GLY A 306 27.49 -16.67 -26.84
N LEU A 307 26.15 -16.62 -26.80
CA LEU A 307 25.27 -17.47 -27.61
C LEU A 307 25.07 -16.89 -29.01
N TYR A 308 24.98 -15.56 -29.14
CA TYR A 308 24.83 -14.92 -30.43
C TYR A 308 26.08 -15.07 -31.29
N GLN A 309 27.27 -14.91 -30.69
CA GLN A 309 28.54 -15.17 -31.38
C GLN A 309 28.61 -16.61 -31.91
N LYS A 310 28.24 -17.60 -31.10
CA LYS A 310 28.21 -19.02 -31.49
C LYS A 310 27.17 -19.30 -32.58
N ALA A 311 25.99 -18.69 -32.51
CA ALA A 311 24.95 -18.82 -33.53
C ALA A 311 25.41 -18.23 -34.87
N ARG A 312 26.02 -17.05 -34.88
CA ARG A 312 26.59 -16.41 -36.09
C ARG A 312 27.73 -17.22 -36.71
N GLN A 313 28.49 -17.96 -35.90
CA GLN A 313 29.51 -18.90 -36.36
C GLN A 313 28.94 -20.25 -36.85
N GLY A 314 27.62 -20.46 -36.79
CA GLY A 314 26.97 -21.71 -37.19
C GLY A 314 27.15 -22.87 -36.20
N LEU A 315 27.71 -22.61 -35.01
CA LEU A 315 27.93 -23.62 -33.97
C LEU A 315 26.63 -23.97 -33.22
N ILE A 316 25.65 -23.05 -33.20
CA ILE A 316 24.31 -23.27 -32.66
C ILE A 316 23.32 -23.07 -33.81
N LYS A 317 22.53 -24.10 -34.12
CA LYS A 317 21.48 -24.07 -35.14
C LYS A 317 20.11 -23.85 -34.49
N ASN A 318 19.16 -23.33 -35.27
CA ASN A 318 17.80 -22.96 -34.93
C ASN A 318 17.72 -21.96 -33.76
N PHE A 319 18.64 -21.00 -33.66
CA PHE A 319 18.65 -19.98 -32.62
C PHE A 319 17.61 -18.89 -32.89
N THR A 320 16.72 -18.68 -31.92
CA THR A 320 15.64 -17.68 -32.02
C THR A 320 16.18 -16.28 -32.23
N GLY A 321 15.71 -15.61 -33.29
CA GLY A 321 16.12 -14.27 -33.70
C GLY A 321 17.25 -14.25 -34.74
N ILE A 322 17.90 -15.38 -35.04
CA ILE A 322 18.94 -15.49 -36.08
C ILE A 322 18.46 -16.40 -37.20
N ASP A 323 18.29 -17.68 -36.92
CA ASP A 323 17.94 -18.74 -37.87
C ASP A 323 16.63 -19.47 -37.49
N ALA A 324 16.00 -19.11 -36.36
CA ALA A 324 14.61 -19.43 -36.04
C ALA A 324 13.80 -18.15 -35.74
N PRO A 325 12.50 -18.09 -36.10
CA PRO A 325 11.69 -16.89 -35.90
C PRO A 325 11.35 -16.63 -34.43
N TYR A 326 11.11 -15.37 -34.09
CA TYR A 326 10.43 -14.94 -32.88
C TYR A 326 9.13 -14.24 -33.29
N GLN A 327 7.98 -14.78 -32.88
CA GLN A 327 6.68 -14.17 -33.14
C GLN A 327 6.39 -13.17 -32.02
N VAL A 328 6.34 -11.89 -32.37
CA VAL A 328 6.05 -10.80 -31.43
C VAL A 328 4.62 -10.94 -30.91
N PRO A 329 4.39 -10.85 -29.58
CA PRO A 329 3.04 -10.87 -29.01
C PRO A 329 2.14 -9.79 -29.59
N ILE A 330 0.92 -10.15 -29.97
CA ILE A 330 -0.04 -9.22 -30.59
C ILE A 330 -0.72 -8.33 -29.53
N HIS A 331 -1.09 -8.93 -28.40
CA HIS A 331 -1.80 -8.27 -27.31
C HIS A 331 -1.15 -8.51 -25.94
N PRO A 332 0.14 -8.14 -25.75
CA PRO A 332 0.78 -8.26 -24.45
C PRO A 332 0.13 -7.31 -23.44
N ASP A 333 0.05 -7.74 -22.18
CA ASP A 333 -0.49 -6.92 -21.08
C ASP A 333 0.46 -5.76 -20.73
N VAL A 334 1.78 -5.98 -20.88
CA VAL A 334 2.83 -4.99 -20.64
C VAL A 334 3.93 -5.13 -21.71
N ILE A 335 4.41 -4.02 -22.25
CA ILE A 335 5.55 -3.98 -23.18
C ILE A 335 6.70 -3.22 -22.51
N ILE A 336 7.89 -3.80 -22.50
CA ILE A 336 9.09 -3.25 -21.86
C ILE A 336 10.24 -3.28 -22.86
N ASP A 337 10.80 -2.12 -23.21
CA ASP A 337 12.05 -2.03 -23.95
C ASP A 337 13.21 -1.74 -22.99
N THR A 338 13.98 -2.78 -22.63
CA THR A 338 15.11 -2.65 -21.68
C THR A 338 16.34 -1.93 -22.29
N SER A 339 16.29 -1.49 -23.55
CA SER A 339 17.34 -0.62 -24.10
C SER A 339 17.18 0.83 -23.65
N ILE A 340 15.97 1.23 -23.25
CA ILE A 340 15.62 2.60 -22.84
C ILE A 340 14.93 2.67 -21.47
N ILE A 341 14.30 1.59 -21.01
CA ILE A 341 13.62 1.51 -19.71
C ILE A 341 14.54 0.84 -18.68
N SER A 342 14.67 1.46 -17.50
CA SER A 342 15.40 0.89 -16.37
C SER A 342 14.70 -0.33 -15.76
N ILE A 343 15.44 -1.14 -15.01
CA ILE A 343 14.90 -2.33 -14.33
C ILE A 343 13.78 -1.93 -13.37
N ASP A 344 13.98 -0.91 -12.53
CA ASP A 344 12.95 -0.45 -11.59
C ASP A 344 11.67 0.00 -12.29
N ARG A 345 11.80 0.74 -13.40
CA ARG A 345 10.63 1.19 -14.17
C ARG A 345 9.89 0.01 -14.78
N SER A 346 10.63 -0.98 -15.27
CA SER A 346 10.10 -2.25 -15.79
C SER A 346 9.27 -2.97 -14.71
N VAL A 347 9.81 -3.09 -13.49
CA VAL A 347 9.10 -3.67 -12.34
C VAL A 347 7.84 -2.87 -12.02
N GLN A 348 7.93 -1.54 -11.93
CA GLN A 348 6.77 -0.70 -11.63
C GLN A 348 5.64 -0.80 -12.67
N MET A 349 5.98 -0.95 -13.95
CA MET A 349 4.96 -1.17 -15.00
C MET A 349 4.21 -2.50 -14.80
N ILE A 350 4.92 -3.57 -14.45
CA ILE A 350 4.32 -4.87 -14.15
C ILE A 350 3.46 -4.80 -12.89
N ILE A 351 3.97 -4.16 -11.83
CA ILE A 351 3.24 -3.96 -10.57
C ILE A 351 1.96 -3.15 -10.79
N GLY A 352 2.02 -2.08 -11.58
CA GLY A 352 0.84 -1.29 -11.96
C GLY A 352 -0.22 -2.15 -12.65
N LYS A 353 0.19 -3.00 -13.61
CA LYS A 353 -0.73 -3.91 -14.29
C LYS A 353 -1.33 -4.97 -13.36
N LEU A 354 -0.54 -5.47 -12.41
CA LEU A 354 -1.02 -6.41 -11.38
C LEU A 354 -2.07 -5.79 -10.45
N ALA A 355 -1.98 -4.51 -10.13
CA ALA A 355 -3.03 -3.82 -9.38
C ALA A 355 -4.28 -3.51 -10.21
N GLU A 356 -4.10 -3.12 -11.46
CA GLU A 356 -5.22 -2.93 -12.41
C GLU A 356 -6.04 -4.23 -12.54
N ARG A 357 -5.38 -5.38 -12.58
CA ARG A 357 -6.00 -6.71 -12.63
C ARG A 357 -6.46 -7.23 -11.25
N HIS A 358 -6.40 -6.40 -10.20
CA HIS A 358 -6.76 -6.74 -8.82
C HIS A 358 -6.02 -7.94 -8.22
N VAL A 359 -4.87 -8.33 -8.78
CA VAL A 359 -3.99 -9.38 -8.23
C VAL A 359 -3.29 -8.86 -6.98
N LEU A 360 -2.78 -7.63 -7.07
CA LEU A 360 -2.25 -6.89 -5.94
C LEU A 360 -3.29 -5.84 -5.51
N SER A 361 -3.47 -5.65 -4.21
CA SER A 361 -4.24 -4.49 -3.76
C SER A 361 -3.47 -3.23 -4.14
N PRO A 362 -4.13 -2.15 -4.59
CA PRO A 362 -3.50 -0.85 -4.78
C PRO A 362 -2.75 -0.36 -3.53
N THR A 363 -3.21 -0.77 -2.33
CA THR A 363 -2.55 -0.49 -1.04
C THR A 363 -1.21 -1.23 -0.83
N LEU A 364 -0.94 -2.30 -1.60
CA LEU A 364 0.31 -3.07 -1.55
C LEU A 364 1.39 -2.50 -2.46
N ILE A 365 0.95 -1.77 -3.48
CA ILE A 365 1.78 -0.81 -4.17
C ILE A 365 1.96 0.34 -3.18
N LEU A 366 3.15 0.93 -3.07
CA LEU A 366 3.32 2.25 -2.45
C LEU A 366 2.63 3.31 -3.33
N ALA A 367 1.33 3.14 -3.59
CA ALA A 367 0.48 4.18 -4.11
C ALA A 367 0.30 5.15 -2.95
N VAL A 368 0.96 6.30 -3.06
CA VAL A 368 0.74 7.43 -2.16
C VAL A 368 -0.76 7.75 -2.24
N ARG A 369 -1.46 7.61 -1.12
CA ARG A 369 -2.88 7.89 -1.02
C ARG A 369 -3.05 9.37 -0.71
N GLU A 370 -3.36 10.14 -1.73
CA GLU A 370 -3.82 11.52 -1.55
C GLU A 370 -5.28 11.52 -1.09
N LEU A 371 -5.67 12.56 -0.35
CA LEU A 371 -7.02 12.72 0.22
C LEU A 371 -7.72 13.96 -0.34
N PHE A 372 -7.32 14.42 -1.52
CA PHE A 372 -7.99 15.50 -2.21
C PHE A 372 -9.32 15.04 -2.80
N MET A 373 -10.33 15.92 -2.77
CA MET A 373 -11.60 15.70 -3.46
C MET A 373 -11.46 15.95 -4.96
N ASP A 374 -12.11 15.08 -5.74
CA ASP A 374 -12.34 15.33 -7.16
C ASP A 374 -13.33 16.50 -7.36
N GLU A 375 -13.33 17.10 -8.56
CA GLU A 375 -14.11 18.32 -8.85
C GLU A 375 -15.61 18.13 -8.61
N ASP A 376 -16.17 17.00 -9.05
CA ASP A 376 -17.61 16.70 -8.89
C ASP A 376 -18.01 16.64 -7.40
N MET A 377 -17.20 15.98 -6.56
CA MET A 377 -17.44 15.87 -5.13
C MET A 377 -17.33 17.22 -4.41
N ARG A 378 -16.43 18.10 -4.89
CA ARG A 378 -16.23 19.44 -4.32
C ARG A 378 -17.49 20.28 -4.50
N GLU A 379 -18.12 20.27 -5.67
CA GLU A 379 -19.35 21.02 -5.91
C GLU A 379 -20.51 20.59 -5.01
N GLU A 380 -20.66 19.28 -4.79
CA GLU A 380 -21.69 18.73 -3.91
C GLU A 380 -21.47 19.17 -2.46
N VAL A 381 -20.24 19.03 -1.96
CA VAL A 381 -19.89 19.39 -0.59
C VAL A 381 -20.01 20.90 -0.34
N LEU A 382 -19.68 21.74 -1.33
CA LEU A 382 -19.87 23.19 -1.22
C LEU A 382 -21.35 23.59 -1.07
N LYS A 383 -22.28 22.85 -1.71
CA LYS A 383 -23.73 23.05 -1.53
C LYS A 383 -24.17 22.64 -0.11
N GLU A 384 -23.57 21.58 0.43
CA GLU A 384 -23.87 21.09 1.79
C GLU A 384 -23.23 21.94 2.90
N PHE A 385 -22.18 22.72 2.62
CA PHE A 385 -21.35 23.41 3.62
C PHE A 385 -22.16 24.24 4.64
N SER A 386 -23.23 24.91 4.20
CA SER A 386 -24.10 25.70 5.08
C SER A 386 -24.81 24.88 6.16
N ASN A 387 -25.02 23.58 5.92
CA ASN A 387 -25.69 22.64 6.81
C ASN A 387 -24.71 21.82 7.66
N LEU A 388 -23.41 21.91 7.41
CA LEU A 388 -22.40 21.16 8.17
C LEU A 388 -22.03 21.88 9.45
N ASN A 389 -21.87 21.12 10.53
CA ASN A 389 -21.26 21.63 11.75
C ASN A 389 -19.78 21.95 11.48
N LYS A 390 -19.38 23.17 11.86
CA LYS A 390 -18.04 23.70 11.60
C LYS A 390 -17.12 23.47 12.80
N PHE A 391 -15.85 23.19 12.53
CA PHE A 391 -14.79 23.08 13.50
C PHE A 391 -13.60 23.90 13.03
N ASP A 392 -13.23 24.92 13.80
CA ASP A 392 -12.11 25.78 13.48
C ASP A 392 -10.80 25.10 13.90
N ILE A 393 -9.90 24.91 12.94
CA ILE A 393 -8.62 24.25 13.11
C ILE A 393 -7.51 25.29 13.28
N THR A 394 -6.45 24.95 14.01
CA THR A 394 -5.27 25.80 14.17
C THR A 394 -4.36 25.73 12.94
N GLU A 395 -3.32 26.56 12.89
CA GLU A 395 -2.30 26.46 11.84
C GLU A 395 -1.53 25.13 11.91
N LEU A 396 -1.26 24.62 13.11
CA LEU A 396 -0.62 23.32 13.31
C LEU A 396 -1.50 22.19 12.75
N ASP A 397 -2.81 22.27 12.96
CA ASP A 397 -3.77 21.31 12.43
C ASP A 397 -3.88 21.42 10.89
N LEU A 398 -3.77 22.63 10.33
CA LEU A 398 -3.71 22.83 8.88
C LEU A 398 -2.46 22.18 8.27
N GLN A 399 -1.30 22.28 8.95
CA GLN A 399 -0.07 21.59 8.52
C GLN A 399 -0.24 20.07 8.55
N TRP A 400 -0.87 19.52 9.59
CA TRP A 400 -1.19 18.08 9.63
C TRP A 400 -2.23 17.68 8.57
N THR A 401 -3.20 18.56 8.29
CA THR A 401 -4.16 18.38 7.20
C THR A 401 -3.43 18.32 5.85
N GLN A 402 -2.42 19.17 5.63
CA GLN A 402 -1.56 19.11 4.45
C GLN A 402 -0.79 17.78 4.37
N VAL A 403 -0.15 17.37 5.45
CA VAL A 403 0.57 16.09 5.55
C VAL A 403 -0.31 14.90 5.16
N LEU A 404 -1.55 14.87 5.67
CA LEU A 404 -2.54 13.84 5.35
C LEU A 404 -2.97 13.92 3.88
N SER A 405 -3.36 15.11 3.42
CA SER A 405 -3.93 15.33 2.08
C SER A 405 -2.99 14.95 0.95
N GLU A 406 -1.70 15.23 1.10
CA GLU A 406 -0.66 14.92 0.12
C GLU A 406 -0.15 13.46 0.22
N GLY A 407 -0.65 12.68 1.19
CA GLY A 407 -0.34 11.26 1.31
C GLY A 407 1.00 10.91 1.95
N TRP A 408 1.67 11.85 2.63
CA TRP A 408 2.89 11.56 3.43
C TRP A 408 2.63 10.51 4.51
N ALA A 409 1.39 10.47 5.01
CA ALA A 409 0.94 9.57 6.05
C ALA A 409 0.26 8.28 5.52
N THR A 410 0.39 7.98 4.23
CA THR A 410 -0.12 6.73 3.62
C THR A 410 0.19 5.51 4.51
N PRO A 411 -0.80 4.63 4.82
CA PRO A 411 -2.13 4.52 4.23
C PRO A 411 -3.28 5.21 5.00
N LEU A 412 -2.99 6.10 5.97
CA LEU A 412 -4.04 6.76 6.75
C LEU A 412 -5.11 7.40 5.87
N ALA A 413 -6.37 7.23 6.25
CA ALA A 413 -7.52 7.80 5.55
C ALA A 413 -7.89 9.21 6.02
N GLY A 414 -7.24 9.69 7.08
CA GLY A 414 -7.52 10.96 7.74
C GLY A 414 -6.83 11.02 9.10
N PHE A 415 -7.36 11.85 10.01
CA PHE A 415 -6.88 11.87 11.39
C PHE A 415 -7.15 10.52 12.06
N MET A 416 -6.17 10.04 12.82
CA MET A 416 -6.18 8.68 13.37
C MET A 416 -7.45 8.41 14.18
N ARG A 417 -8.05 7.25 13.96
CA ARG A 417 -9.01 6.65 14.89
C ARG A 417 -8.30 6.10 16.11
N GLU A 418 -9.03 5.79 17.18
CA GLU A 418 -8.49 5.30 18.45
C GLU A 418 -7.60 4.07 18.24
N ILE A 419 -8.03 3.12 17.41
CA ILE A 419 -7.25 1.92 17.10
C ILE A 419 -5.91 2.28 16.45
N GLU A 420 -5.88 3.22 15.51
CA GLU A 420 -4.66 3.65 14.82
C GLU A 420 -3.75 4.44 15.77
N TYR A 421 -4.34 5.28 16.63
CA TYR A 421 -3.65 6.03 17.67
C TYR A 421 -2.96 5.12 18.67
N LEU A 422 -3.67 4.12 19.22
CA LEU A 422 -3.11 3.14 20.15
C LEU A 422 -2.01 2.32 19.47
N GLN A 423 -2.21 1.88 18.23
CA GLN A 423 -1.19 1.16 17.49
C GLN A 423 0.08 2.00 17.27
N CYS A 424 -0.08 3.27 16.91
CA CYS A 424 1.01 4.24 16.79
C CYS A 424 1.76 4.41 18.12
N LEU A 425 1.05 4.61 19.23
CA LEU A 425 1.64 4.84 20.55
C LEU A 425 2.41 3.63 21.08
N HIS A 426 1.88 2.42 20.90
CA HIS A 426 2.41 1.21 21.53
C HIS A 426 3.40 0.46 20.66
N PHE A 427 3.22 0.48 19.34
CA PHE A 427 4.00 -0.34 18.41
C PHE A 427 4.82 0.49 17.42
N GLY A 428 4.56 1.81 17.32
CA GLY A 428 5.15 2.65 16.29
C GLY A 428 4.77 2.22 14.88
N CYS A 429 3.67 1.48 14.73
CA CYS A 429 3.23 0.88 13.48
C CYS A 429 1.70 0.82 13.41
N LEU A 430 1.15 0.82 12.19
CA LEU A 430 -0.23 0.43 11.90
C LEU A 430 -0.28 -1.04 11.49
N MET A 431 -1.30 -1.78 11.95
CA MET A 431 -1.40 -3.24 11.78
C MET A 431 -2.64 -3.68 10.96
N LYS A 432 -2.97 -2.98 9.88
CA LYS A 432 -4.12 -3.33 9.02
C LYS A 432 -3.68 -4.20 7.83
N GLY A 433 -3.61 -5.50 8.06
CA GLY A 433 -3.20 -6.52 7.05
C GLY A 433 -1.70 -6.59 6.75
N HIS A 434 -0.91 -5.61 7.20
CA HIS A 434 0.56 -5.60 7.22
C HIS A 434 1.06 -4.54 8.20
N VAL A 435 2.35 -4.63 8.53
CA VAL A 435 3.04 -3.69 9.42
C VAL A 435 3.52 -2.49 8.60
N GLU A 436 2.92 -1.33 8.85
CA GLU A 436 3.33 -0.05 8.27
C GLU A 436 3.92 0.85 9.35
N ASN A 437 5.11 1.41 9.12
CA ASN A 437 5.75 2.29 10.09
C ASN A 437 4.93 3.58 10.28
N GLN A 438 4.56 3.90 11.52
CA GLN A 438 3.86 5.13 11.87
C GLN A 438 4.07 5.41 13.35
N THR A 439 5.04 6.27 13.65
CA THR A 439 5.52 6.50 15.02
C THR A 439 5.05 7.80 15.65
N ILE A 440 4.58 8.75 14.85
CA ILE A 440 4.03 10.02 15.31
C ILE A 440 2.51 10.00 15.15
N PRO A 441 1.74 10.26 16.23
CA PRO A 441 0.30 10.41 16.17
C PRO A 441 -0.10 11.61 15.32
N ILE A 442 -0.95 11.38 14.31
CA ILE A 442 -1.53 12.44 13.48
C ILE A 442 -3.01 12.53 13.86
N VAL A 443 -3.32 13.42 14.79
CA VAL A 443 -4.60 13.50 15.51
C VAL A 443 -5.10 14.93 15.52
N LEU A 444 -6.42 15.10 15.67
CA LEU A 444 -7.08 16.40 15.76
C LEU A 444 -7.67 16.60 17.16
N PRO A 445 -7.06 17.42 18.04
CA PRO A 445 -7.56 17.64 19.38
C PRO A 445 -8.78 18.56 19.40
N CYS A 446 -9.72 18.33 20.31
CA CYS A 446 -10.88 19.20 20.54
C CYS A 446 -11.24 19.32 22.01
N THR A 447 -11.91 20.42 22.36
CA THR A 447 -12.41 20.65 23.72
C THR A 447 -13.58 19.73 24.05
N THR A 448 -13.97 19.66 25.32
CA THR A 448 -15.18 18.91 25.73
C THR A 448 -16.42 19.55 25.12
N GLU A 449 -16.45 20.88 25.05
CA GLU A 449 -17.52 21.67 24.44
C GLU A 449 -17.66 21.35 22.95
N ASP A 450 -16.54 21.28 22.22
CA ASP A 450 -16.53 20.89 20.81
C ASP A 450 -17.01 19.46 20.60
N LYS A 451 -16.54 18.51 21.42
CA LYS A 451 -17.02 17.12 21.35
C LYS A 451 -18.53 17.06 21.52
N GLU A 452 -19.07 17.67 22.57
CA GLU A 452 -20.51 17.59 22.84
C GLU A 452 -21.35 18.23 21.73
N ARG A 453 -20.83 19.30 21.11
CA ARG A 453 -21.43 19.95 19.94
C ARG A 453 -21.36 19.10 18.67
N LEU A 454 -20.29 18.34 18.48
CA LEU A 454 -20.00 17.66 17.21
C LEU A 454 -20.35 16.16 17.21
N LYS A 455 -20.52 15.50 18.37
CA LYS A 455 -20.65 14.04 18.52
C LYS A 455 -21.76 13.37 17.69
N SER A 456 -22.83 14.08 17.35
CA SER A 456 -23.94 13.56 16.54
C SER A 456 -23.76 13.78 15.04
N SER A 457 -22.70 14.47 14.63
CA SER A 457 -22.44 14.82 13.23
C SER A 457 -21.87 13.63 12.48
N SER A 458 -22.46 13.28 11.33
CA SER A 458 -21.88 12.29 10.41
C SER A 458 -20.76 12.86 9.54
N LYS A 459 -20.72 14.19 9.39
CA LYS A 459 -19.70 14.97 8.68
C LYS A 459 -19.42 16.26 9.45
N ILE A 460 -18.15 16.67 9.53
CA ILE A 460 -17.71 17.92 10.17
C ILE A 460 -16.92 18.73 9.13
N ALA A 461 -17.23 20.02 8.99
CA ALA A 461 -16.47 20.93 8.15
C ALA A 461 -15.29 21.52 8.93
N LEU A 462 -14.06 21.31 8.44
CA LEU A 462 -12.85 21.89 9.00
C LEU A 462 -12.59 23.25 8.36
N CYS A 463 -12.46 24.28 9.19
CA CYS A 463 -12.28 25.67 8.77
C CYS A 463 -10.98 26.25 9.33
N TYR A 464 -10.20 26.97 8.52
CA TYR A 464 -9.01 27.70 8.97
C TYR A 464 -9.15 29.17 8.57
N ASN A 465 -9.06 30.09 9.53
CA ASN A 465 -9.24 31.54 9.32
C ASN A 465 -10.52 31.86 8.50
N GLY A 466 -11.62 31.17 8.80
CA GLY A 466 -12.91 31.32 8.11
C GLY A 466 -13.00 30.67 6.72
N LYS A 467 -11.90 30.12 6.17
CA LYS A 467 -11.90 29.35 4.91
C LYS A 467 -12.26 27.90 5.17
N PHE A 468 -13.15 27.34 4.35
CA PHE A 468 -13.48 25.91 4.36
C PHE A 468 -12.35 25.10 3.72
N ILE A 469 -11.75 24.18 4.47
CA ILE A 469 -10.54 23.45 4.07
C ILE A 469 -10.84 22.00 3.71
N ALA A 470 -11.59 21.30 4.56
CA ALA A 470 -11.78 19.86 4.45
C ALA A 470 -13.08 19.40 5.13
N VAL A 471 -13.52 18.19 4.81
CA VAL A 471 -14.58 17.48 5.51
C VAL A 471 -14.01 16.27 6.22
N LEU A 472 -14.33 16.13 7.50
CA LEU A 472 -14.08 14.92 8.27
C LEU A 472 -15.37 14.09 8.32
N LYS A 473 -15.38 12.92 7.67
CA LYS A 473 -16.51 11.99 7.62
C LYS A 473 -16.39 10.92 8.69
N LYS A 474 -17.55 10.45 9.17
CA LYS A 474 -17.67 9.38 10.18
C LYS A 474 -16.75 9.63 11.39
N PRO A 475 -16.87 10.81 12.03
CA PRO A 475 -15.98 11.16 13.13
C PRO A 475 -16.18 10.21 14.30
N GLU A 476 -15.10 9.88 14.98
CA GLU A 476 -15.12 9.22 16.29
C GLU A 476 -14.35 10.08 17.30
N PHE A 477 -14.84 10.10 18.53
CA PHE A 477 -14.28 10.91 19.62
C PHE A 477 -13.76 10.00 20.72
N TYR A 478 -12.50 10.16 21.09
CA TYR A 478 -11.84 9.34 22.11
C TYR A 478 -10.90 10.19 22.99
N GLU A 479 -10.52 9.67 24.15
CA GLU A 479 -9.72 10.41 25.13
C GLU A 479 -8.31 10.69 24.62
N HIS A 480 -7.82 11.91 24.83
CA HIS A 480 -6.47 12.30 24.41
C HIS A 480 -5.39 11.68 25.32
N ARG A 481 -5.63 11.59 26.63
CA ARG A 481 -4.66 11.08 27.63
C ARG A 481 -3.26 11.67 27.45
N LYS A 482 -3.20 13.01 27.49
CA LYS A 482 -2.03 13.83 27.13
C LYS A 482 -0.73 13.39 27.81
N GLU A 483 -0.77 13.09 29.11
CA GLU A 483 0.42 12.64 29.85
C GLU A 483 0.98 11.33 29.28
N GLU A 484 0.12 10.33 29.06
CA GLU A 484 0.49 9.05 28.47
C GLU A 484 1.03 9.23 27.05
N ARG A 485 0.35 10.03 26.21
CA ARG A 485 0.81 10.38 24.87
C ARG A 485 2.23 10.94 24.91
N CYS A 486 2.45 11.94 25.75
CA CYS A 486 3.74 12.61 25.85
C CYS A 486 4.84 11.66 26.33
N ALA A 487 4.57 10.88 27.38
CA ALA A 487 5.52 9.91 27.92
C ALA A 487 5.96 8.88 26.86
N ARG A 488 5.02 8.36 26.06
CA ARG A 488 5.31 7.33 25.05
C ARG A 488 6.04 7.88 23.83
N ILE A 489 5.67 9.08 23.36
CA ILE A 489 6.23 9.66 22.14
C ILE A 489 7.59 10.30 22.37
N PHE A 490 7.74 11.07 23.45
CA PHE A 490 8.94 11.85 23.73
C PHE A 490 9.86 11.21 24.77
N GLY A 491 9.41 10.17 25.48
CA GLY A 491 10.16 9.61 26.62
C GLY A 491 10.24 10.58 27.82
N THR A 492 9.43 11.64 27.82
CA THR A 492 9.35 12.66 28.88
C THR A 492 7.98 13.33 28.83
N THR A 493 7.56 13.91 29.95
CA THR A 493 6.33 14.71 30.08
C THR A 493 6.62 16.16 30.41
N ASN A 494 7.88 16.59 30.28
CA ASN A 494 8.32 17.92 30.70
C ASN A 494 7.62 19.03 29.87
N PRO A 495 6.87 19.95 30.50
CA PRO A 495 6.13 21.01 29.79
C PRO A 495 7.03 22.06 29.11
N GLU A 496 8.31 22.14 29.48
CA GLU A 496 9.29 23.03 28.80
C GLU A 496 9.70 22.50 27.42
N HIS A 497 9.36 21.25 27.09
CA HIS A 497 9.51 20.74 25.74
C HIS A 497 8.46 21.40 24.84
N PRO A 498 8.85 22.09 23.74
CA PRO A 498 7.97 23.04 23.07
C PRO A 498 6.77 22.37 22.38
N HIS A 499 6.92 21.14 21.89
CA HIS A 499 5.77 20.39 21.35
C HIS A 499 4.88 19.77 22.43
N ILE A 500 5.43 19.40 23.59
CA ILE A 500 4.64 18.86 24.71
C ILE A 500 3.76 19.98 25.26
N LYS A 501 4.30 21.20 25.37
CA LYS A 501 3.53 22.39 25.74
C LYS A 501 2.27 22.53 24.89
N MET A 502 2.39 22.49 23.56
CA MET A 502 1.23 22.56 22.65
C MET A 502 0.23 21.42 22.87
N ILE A 503 0.70 20.19 23.15
CA ILE A 503 -0.20 19.05 23.46
C ILE A 503 -0.94 19.29 24.77
N LEU A 504 -0.27 19.77 25.82
CA LEU A 504 -0.87 20.03 27.12
C LEU A 504 -1.93 21.14 27.06
N GLU A 505 -1.66 22.18 26.27
CA GLU A 505 -2.56 23.33 26.03
C GLU A 505 -3.74 23.01 25.10
N SER A 506 -3.70 21.89 24.36
CA SER A 506 -4.77 21.47 23.45
C SER A 506 -6.00 20.89 24.17
N GLY A 507 -7.01 20.44 23.43
CA GLY A 507 -8.21 19.80 24.01
C GLY A 507 -7.99 18.41 24.60
N ASP A 508 -8.90 17.97 25.47
CA ASP A 508 -8.82 16.66 26.17
C ASP A 508 -9.39 15.48 25.36
N TRP A 509 -10.01 15.77 24.22
CA TRP A 509 -10.55 14.78 23.29
C TRP A 509 -9.78 14.82 21.97
N LEU A 510 -9.79 13.70 21.26
CA LEU A 510 -9.29 13.58 19.89
C LEU A 510 -10.43 13.19 18.96
N ILE A 511 -10.38 13.71 17.73
CA ILE A 511 -11.33 13.38 16.65
C ILE A 511 -10.59 12.59 15.56
N GLY A 512 -11.01 11.34 15.36
CA GLY A 512 -10.57 10.49 14.26
C GLY A 512 -11.63 10.40 13.16
N GLY A 513 -11.24 10.16 11.90
CA GLY A 513 -12.22 10.07 10.81
C GLY A 513 -11.61 9.97 9.42
N ASP A 514 -12.49 9.79 8.43
CA ASP A 514 -12.07 9.80 7.01
C ASP A 514 -12.00 11.26 6.54
N LEU A 515 -10.81 11.72 6.15
CA LEU A 515 -10.57 13.11 5.75
C LEU A 515 -10.68 13.24 4.23
N GLU A 516 -11.39 14.25 3.78
CA GLU A 516 -11.43 14.67 2.38
C GLU A 516 -11.13 16.16 2.32
N VAL A 517 -10.07 16.55 1.60
CA VAL A 517 -9.58 17.92 1.53
C VAL A 517 -10.02 18.53 0.21
N LEU A 518 -10.61 19.73 0.26
CA LEU A 518 -11.23 20.33 -0.91
C LEU A 518 -10.21 20.59 -2.01
N GLU A 519 -9.11 21.26 -1.64
CA GLU A 519 -8.08 21.72 -2.57
C GLU A 519 -6.70 21.56 -1.95
N ARG A 520 -5.67 21.62 -2.80
CA ARG A 520 -4.28 21.68 -2.34
C ARG A 520 -4.07 22.88 -1.42
N ILE A 521 -3.43 22.64 -0.28
CA ILE A 521 -3.09 23.70 0.68
C ILE A 521 -1.92 24.53 0.12
N GLN A 522 -2.13 25.84 0.06
CA GLN A 522 -1.14 26.83 -0.36
C GLN A 522 -0.94 27.85 0.77
N TRP A 523 0.32 28.19 1.04
CA TRP A 523 0.69 29.10 2.12
C TRP A 523 0.84 30.55 1.64
N ASN A 524 1.00 30.76 0.34
CA ASN A 524 1.16 32.08 -0.28
C ASN A 524 2.30 32.91 0.34
N ASP A 525 3.35 32.23 0.79
CA ASP A 525 4.52 32.80 1.46
C ASP A 525 5.74 32.93 0.51
N GLY A 526 5.52 32.71 -0.80
CA GLY A 526 6.56 32.72 -1.82
C GLY A 526 7.42 31.44 -1.87
N LEU A 527 7.02 30.38 -1.15
CA LEU A 527 7.74 29.10 -1.10
C LEU A 527 6.93 27.89 -1.58
N ASP A 528 5.67 28.08 -2.01
CA ASP A 528 4.79 26.98 -2.43
C ASP A 528 5.36 26.17 -3.60
N GLN A 529 6.15 26.78 -4.48
CA GLN A 529 6.85 26.10 -5.57
C GLN A 529 7.86 25.03 -5.09
N PHE A 530 8.27 25.09 -3.81
CA PHE A 530 9.12 24.07 -3.20
C PHE A 530 8.32 23.02 -2.42
N ARG A 531 7.02 23.23 -2.17
CA ARG A 531 6.17 22.28 -1.43
C ARG A 531 5.62 21.20 -2.36
N LEU A 532 6.52 20.36 -2.87
CA LEU A 532 6.18 19.27 -3.78
C LEU A 532 5.55 18.09 -3.03
N THR A 533 4.45 17.55 -3.53
CA THR A 533 3.84 16.34 -2.97
C THR A 533 4.73 15.11 -3.20
N PRO A 534 4.53 13.99 -2.48
CA PRO A 534 5.27 12.76 -2.75
C PRO A 534 5.13 12.27 -4.20
N ASN A 535 3.96 12.45 -4.83
CA ASN A 535 3.74 12.07 -6.22
C ASN A 535 4.47 13.00 -7.20
N GLU A 536 4.49 14.31 -6.94
CA GLU A 536 5.28 15.27 -7.72
C GLU A 536 6.77 15.00 -7.60
N LEU A 537 7.27 14.65 -6.41
CA LEU A 537 8.65 14.24 -6.21
C LEU A 537 8.98 12.96 -7.00
N ARG A 538 8.12 11.93 -6.93
CA ARG A 538 8.27 10.71 -7.74
C ARG A 538 8.28 11.02 -9.24
N GLN A 539 7.47 11.97 -9.69
CA GLN A 539 7.50 12.43 -11.08
C GLN A 539 8.82 13.14 -11.40
N ARG A 540 9.26 14.06 -10.54
CA ARG A 540 10.51 14.79 -10.72
C ARG A 540 11.72 13.88 -10.82
N PHE A 541 11.82 12.85 -9.98
CA PHE A 541 12.89 11.86 -10.04
C PHE A 541 12.87 11.06 -11.35
N ARG A 542 11.68 10.74 -11.87
CA ARG A 542 11.53 10.09 -13.18
C ARG A 542 11.98 11.00 -14.32
N GLU A 543 11.60 12.26 -14.32
CA GLU A 543 12.03 13.26 -15.31
C GLU A 543 13.55 13.47 -15.30
N MET A 544 14.16 13.36 -14.12
CA MET A 544 15.61 13.44 -13.95
C MET A 544 16.34 12.14 -14.33
N ASN A 545 15.61 11.10 -14.76
CA ASN A 545 16.14 9.75 -15.01
C ASN A 545 16.98 9.21 -13.83
N ALA A 546 16.53 9.48 -12.59
CA ALA A 546 17.19 8.96 -11.40
C ALA A 546 17.09 7.43 -11.39
N ASP A 547 18.22 6.75 -11.22
CA ASP A 547 18.26 5.30 -10.98
C ASP A 547 18.26 4.97 -9.49
N THR A 548 18.54 5.96 -8.64
CA THR A 548 18.34 5.88 -7.19
C THR A 548 18.16 7.26 -6.59
N VAL A 549 17.43 7.33 -5.48
CA VAL A 549 17.20 8.57 -4.73
C VAL A 549 17.65 8.39 -3.29
N PHE A 550 18.38 9.38 -2.78
CA PHE A 550 18.79 9.43 -1.38
C PHE A 550 18.33 10.74 -0.73
N ALA A 551 17.75 10.65 0.46
CA ALA A 551 17.17 11.80 1.14
C ALA A 551 18.05 12.32 2.29
N PHE A 552 18.07 13.65 2.44
CA PHE A 552 18.65 14.34 3.57
C PHE A 552 17.59 15.23 4.24
N GLN A 553 17.12 14.78 5.40
CA GLN A 553 16.24 15.55 6.28
C GLN A 553 17.03 16.63 7.01
N LEU A 554 16.49 17.85 7.09
CA LEU A 554 17.09 18.93 7.87
C LEU A 554 16.05 19.93 8.36
N ARG A 555 16.33 20.53 9.51
CA ARG A 555 15.62 21.71 10.04
C ARG A 555 16.54 22.91 10.24
N ASN A 556 17.84 22.74 10.00
CA ASN A 556 18.89 23.71 10.29
C ASN A 556 19.54 24.21 8.99
N PRO A 557 20.24 25.36 9.01
CA PRO A 557 21.08 25.78 7.90
C PRO A 557 22.13 24.73 7.51
N ILE A 558 22.49 24.67 6.23
CA ILE A 558 23.48 23.73 5.70
C ILE A 558 24.89 24.28 5.95
N HIS A 559 25.70 23.54 6.69
CA HIS A 559 27.15 23.73 6.76
C HIS A 559 27.87 22.59 6.02
N ASN A 560 29.18 22.72 5.81
CA ASN A 560 29.96 21.75 5.01
C ASN A 560 30.02 20.35 5.64
N GLY A 561 29.74 20.21 6.95
CA GLY A 561 29.53 18.89 7.56
C GLY A 561 28.35 18.13 6.95
N HIS A 562 27.21 18.79 6.72
CA HIS A 562 26.07 18.18 6.01
C HIS A 562 26.45 17.89 4.55
N SER A 563 27.18 18.81 3.91
CA SER A 563 27.69 18.61 2.55
C SER A 563 28.54 17.34 2.44
N LEU A 564 29.44 17.10 3.39
CA LEU A 564 30.28 15.91 3.44
C LEU A 564 29.43 14.64 3.46
N LEU A 565 28.40 14.56 4.33
CA LEU A 565 27.51 13.41 4.39
C LEU A 565 26.80 13.15 3.06
N MET A 566 26.28 14.21 2.43
CA MET A 566 25.57 14.12 1.15
C MET A 566 26.51 13.71 0.00
N GLN A 567 27.72 14.26 -0.05
CA GLN A 567 28.76 13.91 -1.04
C GLN A 567 29.24 12.47 -0.87
N THR A 568 29.59 12.07 0.34
CA THR A 568 30.03 10.70 0.64
C THR A 568 28.93 9.69 0.29
N THR A 569 27.67 10.01 0.56
CA THR A 569 26.54 9.17 0.15
C THR A 569 26.47 9.01 -1.36
N ARG A 570 26.56 10.11 -2.12
CA ARG A 570 26.55 10.05 -3.59
C ARG A 570 27.69 9.17 -4.12
N GLN A 571 28.91 9.38 -3.60
CA GLN A 571 30.08 8.61 -3.99
C GLN A 571 29.91 7.12 -3.71
N LEU A 572 29.40 6.77 -2.52
CA LEU A 572 29.10 5.39 -2.13
C LEU A 572 28.08 4.74 -3.08
N LEU A 573 27.06 5.49 -3.53
CA LEU A 573 26.07 4.98 -4.48
C LEU A 573 26.67 4.76 -5.87
N ILE A 574 27.54 5.67 -6.32
CA ILE A 574 28.28 5.50 -7.59
C ILE A 574 29.16 4.25 -7.53
N GLU A 575 29.87 4.04 -6.42
CA GLU A 575 30.70 2.84 -6.18
C GLU A 575 29.88 1.55 -6.14
N ARG A 576 28.60 1.63 -5.73
CA ARG A 576 27.64 0.51 -5.78
C ARG A 576 27.05 0.25 -7.17
N GLY A 577 27.42 1.05 -8.17
CA GLY A 577 26.99 0.87 -9.56
C GLY A 577 25.82 1.73 -10.00
N PHE A 578 25.32 2.66 -9.16
CA PHE A 578 24.32 3.63 -9.59
C PHE A 578 24.99 4.72 -10.44
N HIS A 579 24.44 5.01 -11.62
CA HIS A 579 24.94 5.98 -12.57
C HIS A 579 24.38 7.39 -12.34
N ASN A 580 23.14 7.52 -11.85
CA ASN A 580 22.47 8.81 -11.66
C ASN A 580 21.78 8.95 -10.28
N PRO A 581 22.55 8.87 -9.17
CA PRO A 581 22.01 9.07 -7.84
C PRO A 581 21.57 10.53 -7.60
N VAL A 582 20.29 10.73 -7.35
CA VAL A 582 19.69 12.05 -7.10
C VAL A 582 19.50 12.29 -5.61
N LEU A 583 19.96 13.46 -5.14
CA LEU A 583 19.75 13.92 -3.77
C LEU A 583 18.37 14.58 -3.65
N LEU A 584 17.57 14.12 -2.68
CA LEU A 584 16.42 14.85 -2.16
C LEU A 584 16.87 15.64 -0.92
N LEU A 585 17.20 16.92 -1.13
CA LEU A 585 17.52 17.87 -0.05
C LEU A 585 16.21 18.43 0.49
N HIS A 586 15.83 18.05 1.69
CA HIS A 586 14.43 18.09 2.09
C HIS A 586 14.21 18.83 3.43
N PRO A 587 14.38 20.16 3.47
CA PRO A 587 14.10 20.95 4.66
C PRO A 587 12.66 20.76 5.15
N LEU A 588 12.49 20.62 6.46
CA LEU A 588 11.17 20.66 7.10
C LEU A 588 10.65 22.10 7.11
N GLY A 589 9.36 22.28 6.80
CA GLY A 589 8.71 23.58 6.68
C GLY A 589 7.38 23.74 7.41
N GLY A 590 6.92 22.73 8.17
CA GLY A 590 5.88 22.96 9.18
C GLY A 590 6.43 23.69 10.40
N TRP A 591 5.66 23.69 11.48
CA TRP A 591 6.01 24.33 12.73
C TRP A 591 7.39 23.89 13.25
N THR A 592 8.18 24.86 13.72
CA THR A 592 9.46 24.68 14.40
C THR A 592 9.49 25.59 15.63
N LYS A 593 10.26 25.22 16.66
CA LYS A 593 10.41 26.02 17.88
C LYS A 593 11.03 27.40 17.58
N GLU A 594 10.74 28.38 18.44
CA GLU A 594 11.07 29.80 18.22
C GLU A 594 12.55 30.11 18.00
N ASP A 595 13.47 29.34 18.59
CA ASP A 595 14.91 29.61 18.46
C ASP A 595 15.55 28.96 17.22
N ASP A 596 14.81 28.16 16.44
CA ASP A 596 15.27 27.65 15.15
C ASP A 596 15.24 28.76 14.08
N VAL A 597 16.07 28.62 13.03
CA VAL A 597 16.08 29.58 11.93
C VAL A 597 14.77 29.46 11.11
N PRO A 598 14.05 30.56 10.86
CA PRO A 598 12.81 30.55 10.10
C PRO A 598 12.97 29.93 8.72
N LEU A 599 11.92 29.27 8.23
CA LEU A 599 11.92 28.58 6.95
C LEU A 599 12.36 29.46 5.76
N PRO A 600 11.87 30.70 5.57
CA PRO A 600 12.32 31.54 4.46
C PRO A 600 13.83 31.81 4.46
N VAL A 601 14.41 32.01 5.65
CA VAL A 601 15.85 32.24 5.81
C VAL A 601 16.63 30.97 5.51
N ARG A 602 16.16 29.79 5.96
CA ARG A 602 16.77 28.50 5.61
C ARG A 602 16.71 28.24 4.12
N MET A 603 15.57 28.46 3.48
CA MET A 603 15.42 28.26 2.03
C MET A 603 16.32 29.21 1.23
N ALA A 604 16.45 30.47 1.63
CA ALA A 604 17.40 31.40 1.03
C ALA A 604 18.85 30.92 1.23
N GLN A 605 19.19 30.42 2.41
CA GLN A 605 20.53 29.89 2.71
C GLN A 605 20.84 28.62 1.91
N HIS A 606 19.88 27.71 1.75
CA HIS A 606 20.04 26.47 0.97
C HIS A 606 20.17 26.78 -0.52
N GLN A 607 19.40 27.73 -1.04
CA GLN A 607 19.55 28.18 -2.43
C GLN A 607 20.90 28.85 -2.67
N ALA A 608 21.34 29.72 -1.76
CA ALA A 608 22.68 30.32 -1.82
C ALA A 608 23.78 29.25 -1.79
N PHE A 609 23.60 28.21 -0.96
CA PHE A 609 24.50 27.06 -0.91
C PHE A 609 24.55 26.29 -2.23
N LEU A 610 23.39 26.00 -2.85
CA LEU A 610 23.31 25.26 -4.12
C LEU A 610 23.70 26.09 -5.36
N ASN A 611 23.78 27.41 -5.25
CA ASN A 611 24.21 28.30 -6.33
C ASN A 611 25.72 28.54 -6.34
N GLU A 612 26.42 28.18 -5.26
CA GLU A 612 27.86 28.44 -5.16
C GLU A 612 28.63 27.29 -5.83
N ASP A 613 28.99 27.49 -7.10
CA ASP A 613 29.65 26.53 -8.01
C ASP A 613 31.10 26.15 -7.63
N LYS A 614 31.55 26.50 -6.42
CA LYS A 614 32.91 26.16 -5.98
C LYS A 614 33.00 24.70 -5.55
N ASP A 615 33.88 23.97 -6.22
CA ASP A 615 34.34 22.61 -5.87
C ASP A 615 33.30 21.48 -6.06
N ASP A 616 32.34 21.61 -6.99
CA ASP A 616 31.33 20.57 -7.29
C ASP A 616 30.62 20.02 -6.02
N ARG A 617 30.47 20.87 -4.99
CA ARG A 617 30.10 20.43 -3.63
C ARG A 617 28.77 19.69 -3.60
N LEU A 618 27.74 20.23 -4.25
CA LEU A 618 26.53 19.50 -4.54
C LEU A 618 26.13 19.81 -5.97
N ASP A 619 26.18 18.78 -6.81
CA ASP A 619 25.68 18.86 -8.18
C ASP A 619 24.19 19.25 -8.17
N ARG A 620 23.91 20.48 -8.61
CA ARG A 620 22.56 21.04 -8.72
C ARG A 620 21.69 20.26 -9.71
N SER A 621 22.28 19.75 -10.78
CA SER A 621 21.55 18.95 -11.78
C SER A 621 21.06 17.62 -11.22
N ARG A 622 21.70 17.13 -10.14
CA ARG A 622 21.36 15.90 -9.41
C ARG A 622 20.89 16.16 -7.97
N THR A 623 20.26 17.31 -7.75
CA THR A 623 19.70 17.69 -6.44
C THR A 623 18.32 18.30 -6.60
N VAL A 624 17.33 17.73 -5.90
CA VAL A 624 15.98 18.29 -5.75
C VAL A 624 15.87 18.94 -4.38
N LEU A 625 15.65 20.26 -4.36
CA LEU A 625 15.31 21.01 -3.15
C LEU A 625 13.78 21.09 -3.02
N ALA A 626 13.23 20.51 -1.97
CA ALA A 626 11.79 20.54 -1.69
C ALA A 626 11.51 20.73 -0.19
N ILE A 627 10.34 21.22 0.17
CA ILE A 627 9.91 21.47 1.55
C ILE A 627 9.00 20.33 2.01
N PHE A 628 9.36 19.71 3.13
CA PHE A 628 8.52 18.72 3.81
C PHE A 628 7.52 19.43 4.75
N PRO A 629 6.20 19.29 4.56
CA PRO A 629 5.21 20.15 5.24
C PRO A 629 4.96 19.78 6.72
N SER A 630 5.52 18.67 7.22
CA SER A 630 5.25 18.21 8.59
C SER A 630 5.70 19.23 9.64
N PRO A 631 4.91 19.41 10.72
CA PRO A 631 5.40 19.99 11.95
C PRO A 631 6.58 19.18 12.52
N MET A 632 7.53 19.86 13.15
CA MET A 632 8.63 19.24 13.89
C MET A 632 8.17 18.88 15.31
N SER A 633 8.30 17.62 15.70
CA SER A 633 7.95 17.18 17.06
C SER A 633 9.11 17.35 18.03
N TYR A 634 10.35 17.25 17.58
CA TYR A 634 11.55 17.08 18.39
C TYR A 634 11.52 15.80 19.26
N ALA A 635 10.94 14.72 18.72
CA ALA A 635 10.76 13.43 19.41
C ALA A 635 11.90 12.41 19.15
N GLY A 636 13.08 12.89 18.71
CA GLY A 636 14.30 12.08 18.64
C GLY A 636 14.14 10.75 17.87
N PRO A 637 14.49 9.59 18.47
CA PRO A 637 14.37 8.27 17.83
C PRO A 637 12.94 7.88 17.41
N THR A 638 11.91 8.44 18.04
CA THR A 638 10.51 8.22 17.63
C THR A 638 10.23 8.98 16.33
N GLU A 639 10.65 10.24 16.24
CA GLU A 639 10.36 11.10 15.09
C GLU A 639 11.22 10.80 13.86
N VAL A 640 12.48 10.38 14.04
CA VAL A 640 13.35 10.07 12.89
C VAL A 640 12.77 8.95 12.02
N GLN A 641 12.00 8.03 12.61
CA GLN A 641 11.24 7.01 11.87
C GLN A 641 10.15 7.63 11.00
N TRP A 642 9.39 8.60 11.52
CA TRP A 642 8.42 9.38 10.74
C TRP A 642 9.10 10.14 9.59
N HIS A 643 10.24 10.79 9.85
CA HIS A 643 11.00 11.50 8.82
C HIS A 643 11.49 10.56 7.71
N ALA A 644 11.87 9.32 8.04
CA ALA A 644 12.26 8.31 7.07
C ALA A 644 11.06 7.77 6.29
N LYS A 645 10.00 7.35 7.00
CA LYS A 645 8.76 6.84 6.39
C LYS A 645 8.14 7.82 5.40
N ALA A 646 8.08 9.10 5.74
CA ALA A 646 7.60 10.14 4.84
C ALA A 646 8.43 10.22 3.54
N ARG A 647 9.74 9.98 3.61
CA ARG A 647 10.64 9.98 2.44
C ARG A 647 10.54 8.70 1.64
N MET A 648 10.29 7.56 2.28
CA MET A 648 9.92 6.32 1.59
C MET A 648 8.71 6.54 0.65
N CYS A 649 7.74 7.35 1.07
CA CYS A 649 6.56 7.69 0.26
C CYS A 649 6.92 8.47 -1.02
N THR A 650 8.07 9.15 -1.08
CA THR A 650 8.54 9.89 -2.27
C THR A 650 9.26 9.00 -3.29
N GLY A 651 9.44 7.71 -3.00
CA GLY A 651 10.27 6.82 -3.81
C GLY A 651 11.76 6.92 -3.49
N THR A 652 12.13 7.50 -2.36
CA THR A 652 13.51 7.47 -1.85
C THR A 652 13.92 6.02 -1.54
N ASN A 653 15.14 5.64 -1.91
CA ASN A 653 15.73 4.32 -1.66
C ASN A 653 16.71 4.34 -0.47
N PHE A 654 17.39 5.48 -0.25
CA PHE A 654 18.43 5.63 0.77
C PHE A 654 18.11 6.79 1.71
N TYR A 655 18.30 6.59 3.02
CA TYR A 655 18.03 7.64 4.01
C TYR A 655 19.29 7.93 4.84
N ILE A 656 19.79 9.17 4.74
CA ILE A 656 20.95 9.62 5.51
C ILE A 656 20.50 9.94 6.94
N VAL A 657 21.19 9.37 7.93
CA VAL A 657 20.97 9.69 9.34
C VAL A 657 22.29 9.98 10.05
N GLY A 658 22.33 11.13 10.73
CA GLY A 658 23.49 11.56 11.52
C GLY A 658 23.32 11.30 13.02
N ARG A 659 24.11 12.02 13.83
CA ARG A 659 24.01 12.07 15.30
C ARG A 659 22.75 12.84 15.74
N ASP A 660 22.10 12.35 16.78
CA ASP A 660 20.97 12.99 17.48
C ASP A 660 19.89 13.53 16.52
N PRO A 661 19.38 12.69 15.58
CA PRO A 661 18.38 13.14 14.63
C PRO A 661 17.09 13.47 15.38
N ALA A 662 16.46 14.59 15.01
CA ALA A 662 15.25 15.09 15.65
C ALA A 662 15.36 15.36 17.17
N GLY A 663 16.57 15.43 17.73
CA GLY A 663 16.78 15.74 19.14
C GLY A 663 16.74 17.23 19.46
N LEU A 664 16.71 17.52 20.76
CA LEU A 664 16.93 18.83 21.36
C LEU A 664 17.72 18.67 22.68
N PRO A 665 18.30 19.76 23.22
CA PRO A 665 18.82 19.76 24.58
C PRO A 665 17.74 19.40 25.60
N HIS A 666 18.12 18.73 26.70
CA HIS A 666 17.19 18.33 27.75
C HIS A 666 16.53 19.59 28.36
N PRO A 667 15.19 19.66 28.47
CA PRO A 667 14.51 20.91 28.87
C PRO A 667 14.92 21.41 30.26
N SER A 668 15.17 20.50 31.22
CA SER A 668 15.64 20.85 32.58
C SER A 668 17.15 21.14 32.69
N ASP A 669 17.96 20.67 31.74
CA ASP A 669 19.42 20.77 31.79
C ASP A 669 19.96 20.89 30.36
N LYS A 670 20.07 22.14 29.89
CA LYS A 670 20.47 22.45 28.51
C LYS A 670 21.91 22.01 28.16
N SER A 671 22.69 21.52 29.13
CA SER A 671 24.02 20.96 28.90
C SER A 671 23.99 19.50 28.41
N LYS A 672 22.85 18.82 28.56
CA LYS A 672 22.64 17.43 28.13
C LYS A 672 21.70 17.37 26.93
N ASP A 673 21.84 16.34 26.12
CA ASP A 673 20.89 16.01 25.06
C ASP A 673 19.68 15.26 25.68
N LEU A 674 18.48 15.49 25.17
CA LEU A 674 17.28 14.77 25.65
C LEU A 674 17.33 13.28 25.30
N TYR A 675 17.95 12.94 24.18
CA TYR A 675 18.09 11.57 23.70
C TYR A 675 19.57 11.19 23.61
N ASP A 676 19.85 9.90 23.74
CA ASP A 676 21.19 9.41 23.41
C ASP A 676 21.46 9.67 21.91
N PRO A 677 22.59 10.29 21.56
CA PRO A 677 22.86 10.72 20.19
C PRO A 677 22.98 9.59 19.16
N THR A 678 23.12 8.35 19.61
CA THR A 678 23.22 7.15 18.77
C THR A 678 21.89 6.42 18.60
N HIS A 679 20.89 6.70 19.44
CA HIS A 679 19.63 5.95 19.43
C HIS A 679 18.86 6.15 18.13
N GLY A 680 18.86 7.35 17.57
CA GLY A 680 18.12 7.62 16.33
C GLY A 680 18.55 6.72 15.17
N SER A 681 19.86 6.56 14.93
CA SER A 681 20.36 5.69 13.86
C SER A 681 20.15 4.20 14.18
N LYS A 682 20.40 3.77 15.41
CA LYS A 682 20.20 2.38 15.85
C LYS A 682 18.74 1.94 15.71
N VAL A 683 17.81 2.75 16.22
CA VAL A 683 16.36 2.47 16.12
C VAL A 683 15.94 2.41 14.67
N LEU A 684 16.39 3.35 13.84
CA LEU A 684 16.01 3.39 12.43
C LEU A 684 16.47 2.14 11.66
N THR A 685 17.65 1.60 11.97
CA THR A 685 18.17 0.38 11.31
C THR A 685 17.41 -0.90 11.67
N MET A 686 16.64 -0.91 12.77
CA MET A 686 15.85 -2.07 13.21
C MET A 686 14.33 -1.81 13.14
N ALA A 687 13.91 -0.63 12.65
CA ALA A 687 12.52 -0.22 12.68
C ALA A 687 11.68 -1.05 11.69
N PRO A 688 10.58 -1.67 12.14
CA PRO A 688 9.67 -2.39 11.26
C PRO A 688 8.97 -1.44 10.27
N GLY A 689 8.62 -1.96 9.09
CA GLY A 689 7.88 -1.19 8.07
C GLY A 689 8.74 -0.24 7.22
N LEU A 690 10.06 -0.18 7.44
CA LEU A 690 11.00 0.64 6.65
C LEU A 690 11.86 -0.18 5.66
N ASN A 691 11.45 -1.40 5.33
CA ASN A 691 12.24 -2.37 4.55
C ASN A 691 12.70 -1.88 3.16
N GLN A 692 12.09 -0.81 2.65
CA GLN A 692 12.37 -0.26 1.31
C GLN A 692 13.39 0.89 1.35
N LEU A 693 13.76 1.34 2.55
CA LEU A 693 14.80 2.31 2.75
C LEU A 693 16.05 1.62 3.28
N GLN A 694 17.16 1.78 2.56
CA GLN A 694 18.47 1.50 3.12
C GLN A 694 18.94 2.69 3.95
N ILE A 695 19.10 2.46 5.25
CA ILE A 695 19.58 3.47 6.19
C ILE A 695 21.09 3.61 6.07
N LEU A 696 21.57 4.84 5.90
CA LEU A 696 23.00 5.18 5.82
C LEU A 696 23.40 5.99 7.07
N PRO A 697 23.88 5.31 8.13
CA PRO A 697 24.31 5.98 9.34
C PRO A 697 25.69 6.61 9.15
N PHE A 698 25.83 7.87 9.54
CA PHE A 698 27.11 8.58 9.53
C PHE A 698 27.60 8.91 10.94
N LYS A 699 28.92 8.89 11.09
CA LYS A 699 29.60 9.47 12.25
C LYS A 699 29.44 10.99 12.24
N VAL A 700 29.70 11.61 13.38
CA VAL A 700 29.70 13.07 13.51
C VAL A 700 30.71 13.69 12.55
N ALA A 701 30.31 14.74 11.83
CA ALA A 701 31.24 15.58 11.09
C ALA A 701 31.54 16.85 11.90
N ALA A 702 32.82 17.19 12.05
CA ALA A 702 33.30 18.36 12.78
C ALA A 702 34.40 19.08 12.00
N TYR A 703 34.72 20.32 12.37
CA TYR A 703 35.71 21.12 11.65
C TYR A 703 37.12 20.71 12.06
N HIS A 704 37.92 20.21 11.12
CA HIS A 704 39.29 19.79 11.37
C HIS A 704 40.24 20.98 11.24
N ARG A 705 40.83 21.44 12.34
CA ARG A 705 41.63 22.67 12.43
C ARG A 705 42.87 22.64 11.54
N SER A 706 43.58 21.50 11.52
CA SER A 706 44.81 21.32 10.74
C SER A 706 44.57 21.33 9.23
N VAL A 707 43.49 20.68 8.77
CA VAL A 707 43.14 20.53 7.33
C VAL A 707 42.26 21.70 6.85
N LYS A 708 41.68 22.47 7.77
CA LYS A 708 40.77 23.60 7.51
C LYS A 708 39.54 23.21 6.67
N THR A 709 38.95 22.06 6.99
CA THR A 709 37.75 21.55 6.33
C THR A 709 36.91 20.70 7.27
N MET A 710 35.69 20.37 6.89
CA MET A 710 34.84 19.44 7.63
C MET A 710 35.28 18.00 7.37
N ALA A 711 35.44 17.21 8.43
CA ALA A 711 35.82 15.80 8.35
C ALA A 711 35.03 14.96 9.36
N PHE A 712 34.99 13.64 9.15
CA PHE A 712 34.42 12.72 10.12
C PHE A 712 35.28 12.71 11.40
N TYR A 713 34.62 12.86 12.54
CA TYR A 713 35.26 12.94 13.84
C TYR A 713 36.01 11.64 14.19
N ASP A 714 37.27 11.79 14.58
CA ASP A 714 38.13 10.73 15.09
C ASP A 714 38.43 10.99 16.57
N PRO A 715 37.92 10.15 17.49
CA PRO A 715 38.18 10.28 18.92
C PRO A 715 39.66 10.28 19.30
N SER A 716 40.51 9.62 18.51
CA SER A 716 41.96 9.56 18.77
C SER A 716 42.68 10.88 18.49
N LYS A 717 42.03 11.81 17.77
CA LYS A 717 42.56 13.12 17.39
C LYS A 717 41.66 14.26 17.86
N HIS A 718 41.05 14.11 19.05
CA HIS A 718 40.03 15.05 19.54
C HIS A 718 40.46 16.54 19.47
N ASP A 719 41.70 16.85 19.85
CA ASP A 719 42.24 18.21 19.88
C ASP A 719 42.35 18.87 18.49
N GLU A 720 42.30 18.08 17.41
CA GLU A 720 42.32 18.58 16.04
C GLU A 720 40.93 19.00 15.52
N PHE A 721 39.85 18.69 16.25
CA PHE A 721 38.47 18.98 15.84
C PHE A 721 37.84 20.12 16.64
N ASP A 722 37.13 21.02 15.94
CA ASP A 722 36.32 22.09 16.50
C ASP A 722 34.83 21.81 16.28
N PHE A 723 34.06 21.77 17.37
CA PHE A 723 32.61 21.61 17.33
C PHE A 723 31.94 22.99 17.42
N ILE A 724 31.46 23.49 16.29
CA ILE A 724 30.76 24.77 16.21
C ILE A 724 29.27 24.51 16.42
N SER A 725 28.80 24.69 17.66
CA SER A 725 27.39 24.54 18.00
C SER A 725 26.52 25.62 17.36
N GLY A 726 25.21 25.38 17.23
CA GLY A 726 24.27 26.38 16.74
C GLY A 726 24.30 27.69 17.55
N THR A 727 24.49 27.62 18.86
CA THR A 727 24.64 28.80 19.73
C THR A 727 25.92 29.57 19.43
N ARG A 728 27.05 28.88 19.21
CA ARG A 728 28.32 29.53 18.82
C ARG A 728 28.22 30.16 17.43
N MET A 729 27.64 29.45 16.47
CA MET A 729 27.36 29.95 15.13
C MET A 729 26.50 31.23 15.16
N ARG A 730 25.42 31.24 15.95
CA ARG A 730 24.56 32.41 16.15
C ARG A 730 25.31 33.62 16.69
N LYS A 731 26.22 33.39 17.65
CA LYS A 731 27.06 34.44 18.21
C LYS A 731 27.98 35.04 17.14
N ILE A 732 28.74 34.20 16.43
CA ILE A 732 29.65 34.63 15.34
C ILE A 732 28.88 35.46 14.29
N ALA A 733 27.69 34.98 13.88
CA ALA A 733 26.84 35.68 12.90
C ALA A 733 26.36 37.05 13.39
N ARG A 734 25.93 37.14 14.65
CA ARG A 734 25.45 38.38 15.27
C ARG A 734 26.57 39.42 15.42
N ASP A 735 27.76 38.96 15.79
CA ASP A 735 28.94 39.81 16.01
C ASP A 735 29.57 40.27 14.68
N GLY A 736 29.09 39.78 13.53
CA GLY A 736 29.61 40.11 12.20
C GLY A 736 30.95 39.44 11.89
N GLU A 737 31.33 38.44 12.68
CA GLU A 737 32.52 37.64 12.48
C GLU A 737 32.32 36.60 11.36
N GLN A 738 33.43 36.09 10.83
CA GLN A 738 33.41 34.96 9.89
C GLN A 738 33.68 33.66 10.65
N PRO A 739 32.97 32.56 10.33
CA PRO A 739 33.33 31.25 10.86
C PRO A 739 34.67 30.82 10.26
N PRO A 740 35.31 29.78 10.82
CA PRO A 740 36.50 29.21 10.21
C PRO A 740 36.28 28.88 8.73
N ASP A 741 37.25 29.24 7.89
CA ASP A 741 37.19 28.97 6.46
C ASP A 741 36.97 27.48 6.21
N GLY A 742 36.06 27.12 5.30
CA GLY A 742 35.66 25.72 5.09
C GLY A 742 34.58 25.17 6.04
N PHE A 743 34.08 25.92 7.03
CA PHE A 743 32.93 25.50 7.84
C PHE A 743 31.60 25.58 7.07
N MET A 744 31.34 26.71 6.40
CA MET A 744 30.14 26.97 5.62
C MET A 744 30.52 27.76 4.38
N VAL A 745 29.79 27.58 3.28
CA VAL A 745 30.01 28.34 2.06
C VAL A 745 29.72 29.84 2.28
N PRO A 746 30.58 30.76 1.81
CA PRO A 746 30.44 32.20 2.03
C PRO A 746 29.07 32.79 1.69
N ALA A 747 28.45 32.38 0.57
CA ALA A 747 27.13 32.89 0.18
C ALA A 747 26.06 32.46 1.19
N GLY A 748 26.12 31.21 1.64
CA GLY A 748 25.24 30.67 2.68
C GLY A 748 25.46 31.37 4.02
N TRP A 749 26.71 31.64 4.40
CA TRP A 749 27.02 32.38 5.63
C TRP A 749 26.46 33.81 5.59
N LYS A 750 26.60 34.51 4.45
CA LYS A 750 26.09 35.87 4.28
C LYS A 750 24.59 35.98 4.54
N VAL A 751 23.80 34.98 4.10
CA VAL A 751 22.35 34.94 4.38
C VAL A 751 22.09 34.84 5.88
N LEU A 752 22.78 33.93 6.59
CA LEU A 752 22.62 33.76 8.03
C LEU A 752 23.08 34.99 8.82
N ALA A 753 24.25 35.54 8.49
CA ALA A 753 24.78 36.73 9.13
C ALA A 753 23.82 37.92 8.99
N SER A 754 23.27 38.12 7.79
CA SER A 754 22.29 39.19 7.55
C SER A 754 21.04 39.05 8.43
N TYR A 755 20.53 37.82 8.58
CA TYR A 755 19.38 37.52 9.44
C TYR A 755 19.68 37.77 10.92
N TYR A 756 20.79 37.25 11.45
CA TYR A 756 21.10 37.45 12.88
C TYR A 756 21.45 38.90 13.22
N GLN A 757 22.00 39.65 12.27
CA GLN A 757 22.24 41.08 12.41
C GLN A 757 20.95 41.91 12.36
N SER A 758 19.93 41.50 11.58
CA SER A 758 18.63 42.21 11.58
C SER A 758 17.92 42.09 12.92
N LEU A 759 17.94 40.89 13.52
CA LEU A 759 17.39 40.68 14.88
C LEU A 759 18.08 41.55 15.94
N ALA A 760 19.41 41.70 15.84
CA ALA A 760 20.16 42.55 16.76
C ALA A 760 19.78 44.03 16.64
N LYS A 761 19.52 44.51 15.42
CA LYS A 761 19.07 45.89 15.17
C LYS A 761 17.67 46.14 15.72
N GLU A 762 16.73 45.22 15.51
CA GLU A 762 15.36 45.34 16.04
C GLU A 762 15.34 45.39 17.58
N SER A 763 16.21 44.63 18.26
CA SER A 763 16.33 44.67 19.72
C SER A 763 17.00 45.94 20.28
N GLY A 764 17.76 46.66 19.43
CA GLY A 764 18.48 47.88 19.82
C GLY A 764 17.62 49.15 19.82
N ASP A 765 16.52 49.18 19.05
CA ASP A 765 15.63 50.35 18.96
C ASP A 765 14.58 50.42 20.10
N THR A 766 14.32 49.32 20.81
CA THR A 766 13.39 49.30 21.95
C THR A 766 13.92 49.89 23.26
N THR A 767 15.16 50.40 23.30
CA THR A 767 15.73 51.10 24.47
C THR A 767 15.85 52.62 24.28
N LYS A 768 15.29 53.16 23.20
CA LYS A 768 15.13 54.61 22.98
C LYS A 768 13.69 54.94 22.60
N ASN A 769 12.79 54.91 23.57
CA ASN A 769 11.63 55.80 23.65
C ASN A 769 11.13 55.87 25.08
#